data_AF-A0A8H7AF03-F1
#
_entry.id   AF-A0A8H7AF03-F1
#
_cell.length_a   1.000
_cell.length_b   1.000
_cell.length_c   1.000
_cell.angle_alpha   90.00
_cell.angle_beta   90.00
_cell.angle_gamma   90.00
#
_symmetry.space_group_name_H-M   'P 1'
#
loop_
_entity.id
_entity.type
_entity.pdbx_description
1 polymer ?
#
loop_
_entity_poly.entity_id
_entity_poly.type
_entity_poly.pdbx_seq_one_letter_code
_entity_poly.pdbx_strand_id
1 'polypeptide(L)'
;MATQVETTASHTVPASLSARSQRSHPHTKPWQRRHQAAAARRSQHAAPDQESESLSGHVGGERGAASTTRIQAKWWRIRVFRGMVDDVKRRAPYYCSDWQDAWDYRVIPASIYMYFANILPALAFSLDMFSKTDMSYGVNEVLLASVIGSIVFALAAAQPLVIVGVTGPITVFNYTVYDIVVPQGINYFAFMCWIGIWAMIMHWILAITNSCNGLSYVTRFSCDIFGFYVAFIYLQKGIQVLTRQWEAAGGESAFLSVTVSLLVLGFAYGCGVLGESNLFQRHVRKFAEDYGTPLTIIFFTGFVHYGHMKDVQVMTLPVSKAFVPTTDRSWMIPFWDLSAGNIFLAMPFALLLTILFWFDHNVSSLIAQGTEFPLRKPPGFHWDIFLLGLTTFIAGILGVPFPNGLIPQAPFHTNSLCVTRQVNDSDESNKGKTSRIVDHVVEQRVSNLAQGLLTLGTMTGPFLIVLHLIPQGVLAGLFFVMGIQALVGNGITQKMLFLAREKSLTQGSDPLARLERRSSVWIFVSIELLGFAATFAITQSIAAIGFPVFILLLIPVRTFLMPKWFRPEELRALDAPTAGAFVMESVGGAYGEEPDSNGHGDSGLEPTEGNAQRSHPRSGQESAIDDTLERGESYELRNHGQSQSPTQRSANLGTAQTLKKALYRHLRGS
;
A
#
# COMPACT_ATOMS: atom_id res chain seq x y z
N MET A 1 37.83 -54.20 -13.34
CA MET A 1 37.39 -54.40 -14.73
C MET A 1 36.65 -53.12 -15.15
N ALA A 2 37.29 -52.06 -15.66
CA ALA A 2 38.63 -51.88 -16.23
C ALA A 2 38.89 -52.54 -17.60
N THR A 3 38.90 -51.69 -18.64
CA THR A 3 39.63 -51.81 -19.92
C THR A 3 39.73 -50.40 -20.54
N GLN A 4 40.95 -49.97 -20.92
CA GLN A 4 41.27 -48.70 -21.61
C GLN A 4 41.99 -48.99 -22.95
N VAL A 5 41.71 -48.19 -24.00
CA VAL A 5 42.57 -47.82 -25.17
C VAL A 5 41.95 -46.53 -25.77
N GLU A 6 42.54 -45.34 -25.96
CA GLU A 6 43.90 -44.76 -25.73
C GLU A 6 44.82 -44.63 -26.97
N THR A 7 45.77 -43.68 -26.94
CA THR A 7 46.72 -43.23 -28.02
C THR A 7 46.17 -42.36 -29.19
N THR A 8 47.01 -41.74 -30.03
CA THR A 8 47.70 -40.41 -29.87
C THR A 8 48.35 -39.95 -31.21
N ALA A 9 49.02 -38.77 -31.22
CA ALA A 9 49.75 -38.10 -32.33
C ALA A 9 48.87 -37.46 -33.45
N SER A 10 49.13 -36.28 -34.06
CA SER A 10 50.25 -35.31 -34.18
C SER A 10 51.15 -35.41 -35.44
N HIS A 11 51.68 -34.25 -35.87
CA HIS A 11 52.71 -33.96 -36.93
C HIS A 11 52.34 -33.48 -38.37
N THR A 12 52.35 -32.14 -38.52
CA THR A 12 53.19 -31.31 -39.43
C THR A 12 53.28 -31.45 -40.97
N VAL A 13 53.37 -30.26 -41.62
CA VAL A 13 53.52 -29.91 -43.05
C VAL A 13 54.86 -30.32 -43.71
N PRO A 14 54.94 -30.40 -45.06
CA PRO A 14 55.55 -29.32 -45.87
C PRO A 14 54.75 -28.95 -47.16
N ALA A 15 54.86 -27.83 -47.89
CA ALA A 15 55.67 -26.58 -47.91
C ALA A 15 56.54 -26.37 -49.20
N SER A 16 56.69 -25.09 -49.62
CA SER A 16 57.50 -24.55 -50.76
C SER A 16 56.91 -24.75 -52.18
N LEU A 17 57.14 -23.91 -53.22
CA LEU A 17 58.04 -22.77 -53.52
C LEU A 17 57.25 -21.62 -54.24
N SER A 18 57.28 -20.34 -53.82
CA SER A 18 58.22 -19.23 -54.17
C SER A 18 57.83 -18.39 -55.43
N ALA A 19 58.10 -17.07 -55.59
CA ALA A 19 58.98 -16.14 -54.83
C ALA A 19 58.68 -14.62 -55.02
N ARG A 20 59.11 -13.79 -54.02
CA ARG A 20 59.56 -12.35 -54.08
C ARG A 20 58.57 -11.22 -54.49
N SER A 21 58.67 -9.94 -54.04
CA SER A 21 59.64 -9.22 -53.16
C SER A 21 59.05 -7.95 -52.45
N GLN A 22 59.66 -7.56 -51.31
CA GLN A 22 59.70 -6.31 -50.47
C GLN A 22 59.08 -4.96 -50.98
N ARG A 23 58.73 -3.91 -50.17
CA ARG A 23 59.41 -3.32 -48.96
C ARG A 23 58.58 -2.24 -48.16
N SER A 24 58.53 -2.32 -46.81
CA SER A 24 58.52 -1.28 -45.71
C SER A 24 57.68 0.05 -45.65
N HIS A 25 56.77 0.15 -44.63
CA HIS A 25 56.63 1.17 -43.52
C HIS A 25 56.37 2.72 -43.75
N PRO A 26 55.97 3.55 -42.73
CA PRO A 26 54.86 3.41 -41.72
C PRO A 26 54.15 4.73 -41.19
N HIS A 27 53.19 4.59 -40.25
CA HIS A 27 52.80 5.48 -39.10
C HIS A 27 52.03 6.86 -39.18
N THR A 28 50.88 6.91 -38.47
CA THR A 28 50.28 7.97 -37.57
C THR A 28 49.66 9.33 -38.03
N LYS A 29 48.43 9.56 -37.49
CA LYS A 29 47.72 10.77 -36.94
C LYS A 29 48.51 12.11 -36.72
N PRO A 30 47.85 13.27 -36.40
CA PRO A 30 46.60 13.91 -36.90
C PRO A 30 46.71 15.49 -36.99
N TRP A 31 45.56 16.22 -36.92
CA TRP A 31 45.34 17.61 -36.42
C TRP A 31 45.42 18.87 -37.34
N GLN A 32 44.31 19.63 -37.32
CA GLN A 32 44.12 21.10 -37.34
C GLN A 32 44.94 22.07 -38.23
N ARG A 33 44.21 22.86 -39.04
CA ARG A 33 44.01 24.34 -38.96
C ARG A 33 42.85 24.73 -39.90
N ARG A 34 41.84 25.55 -39.61
CA ARG A 34 41.57 26.74 -38.76
C ARG A 34 41.66 28.07 -39.53
N HIS A 35 40.47 28.59 -39.89
CA HIS A 35 40.07 29.97 -40.25
C HIS A 35 40.99 30.90 -41.08
N GLN A 36 40.43 31.40 -42.19
CA GLN A 36 40.47 32.79 -42.68
C GLN A 36 39.38 32.95 -43.78
N ALA A 37 38.93 34.13 -44.21
CA ALA A 37 38.53 35.36 -43.50
C ALA A 37 37.80 36.31 -44.50
N ALA A 38 36.75 36.98 -44.02
CA ALA A 38 36.15 38.26 -44.48
C ALA A 38 36.14 38.72 -45.98
N ALA A 39 34.91 38.96 -46.47
CA ALA A 39 34.43 40.18 -47.17
C ALA A 39 34.92 40.62 -48.58
N ALA A 40 33.94 40.92 -49.47
CA ALA A 40 33.93 42.13 -50.33
C ALA A 40 32.59 42.45 -51.05
N ARG A 41 32.02 43.64 -50.74
CA ARG A 41 31.40 44.67 -51.65
C ARG A 41 30.41 44.31 -52.79
N ARG A 42 29.19 44.90 -52.71
CA ARG A 42 28.50 45.84 -53.65
C ARG A 42 26.97 45.77 -53.38
N SER A 43 26.12 46.79 -53.17
CA SER A 43 26.00 48.24 -53.47
C SER A 43 25.04 48.56 -54.64
N GLN A 44 23.85 49.14 -54.35
CA GLN A 44 23.30 50.40 -54.93
C GLN A 44 21.76 50.58 -54.75
N HIS A 45 21.35 51.79 -54.31
CA HIS A 45 20.04 52.50 -54.48
C HIS A 45 18.70 51.81 -54.12
N ALA A 46 17.55 52.47 -53.92
CA ALA A 46 17.13 53.76 -53.30
C ALA A 46 15.57 53.73 -53.34
N ALA A 47 14.80 53.85 -52.24
CA ALA A 47 14.48 55.04 -51.42
C ALA A 47 13.69 56.14 -52.18
N PRO A 48 12.83 56.95 -51.53
CA PRO A 48 12.39 56.98 -50.10
C PRO A 48 10.89 56.55 -49.98
N ASP A 49 9.98 56.96 -49.07
CA ASP A 49 9.94 58.03 -48.05
C ASP A 49 8.81 57.83 -46.98
N GLN A 50 8.75 58.77 -46.03
CA GLN A 50 7.72 59.16 -45.03
C GLN A 50 7.72 58.54 -43.61
N GLU A 51 8.15 59.39 -42.66
CA GLU A 51 8.00 59.28 -41.22
C GLU A 51 6.78 60.07 -40.70
N SER A 52 6.25 59.70 -39.54
CA SER A 52 5.48 60.61 -38.69
C SER A 52 5.58 60.24 -37.21
N GLU A 53 6.30 61.03 -36.42
CA GLU A 53 6.36 60.91 -34.95
C GLU A 53 5.11 61.46 -34.26
N SER A 54 4.69 60.88 -33.13
CA SER A 54 4.24 61.63 -31.95
C SER A 54 4.17 60.74 -30.70
N LEU A 55 4.57 61.29 -29.54
CA LEU A 55 4.62 60.59 -28.25
C LEU A 55 3.35 60.89 -27.41
N SER A 56 2.91 59.93 -26.57
CA SER A 56 2.37 60.25 -25.22
C SER A 56 2.10 59.04 -24.27
N GLY A 57 3.15 58.48 -23.64
CA GLY A 57 3.06 57.79 -22.33
C GLY A 57 2.30 56.44 -22.23
N HIS A 58 2.34 55.71 -21.11
CA HIS A 58 3.28 55.74 -19.97
C HIS A 58 3.15 54.45 -19.11
N VAL A 59 4.26 53.96 -18.51
CA VAL A 59 4.34 52.91 -17.44
C VAL A 59 3.92 51.47 -17.82
N GLY A 60 4.74 50.44 -17.50
CA GLY A 60 4.28 49.03 -17.62
C GLY A 60 5.28 47.86 -17.52
N GLY A 61 6.14 47.79 -16.49
CA GLY A 61 6.74 46.56 -15.92
C GLY A 61 7.32 45.42 -16.80
N GLU A 62 8.62 45.14 -16.67
CA GLU A 62 9.25 43.92 -17.18
C GLU A 62 8.75 42.64 -16.45
N ARG A 63 8.54 41.54 -17.20
CA ARG A 63 8.68 40.15 -16.69
C ARG A 63 8.73 39.12 -17.83
N GLY A 64 9.93 38.90 -18.39
CA GLY A 64 10.17 37.78 -19.31
C GLY A 64 10.12 36.44 -18.56
N ALA A 65 9.10 35.61 -18.84
CA ALA A 65 8.93 34.33 -18.18
C ALA A 65 9.98 33.31 -18.67
N ALA A 66 10.95 32.97 -17.80
CA ALA A 66 11.93 31.93 -18.09
C ALA A 66 11.29 30.53 -17.98
N SER A 67 11.06 29.87 -19.10
CA SER A 67 10.51 28.50 -19.16
C SER A 67 11.50 27.48 -18.60
N THR A 68 11.43 27.19 -17.30
CA THR A 68 12.26 26.17 -16.65
C THR A 68 11.80 24.76 -17.01
N THR A 69 12.24 24.28 -18.18
CA THR A 69 12.11 22.87 -18.60
C THR A 69 12.70 21.97 -17.51
N ARG A 70 11.84 21.31 -16.73
CA ARG A 70 12.22 20.63 -15.49
C ARG A 70 12.85 19.27 -15.81
N ILE A 71 14.11 19.28 -16.26
CA ILE A 71 14.87 18.10 -16.74
C ILE A 71 14.64 16.90 -15.82
N GLN A 72 13.98 15.88 -16.37
CA GLN A 72 13.53 14.69 -15.64
C GLN A 72 14.73 13.99 -15.01
N ALA A 73 14.74 13.93 -13.68
CA ALA A 73 15.93 13.56 -12.92
C ALA A 73 16.09 12.04 -12.83
N LYS A 74 16.63 11.44 -13.90
CA LYS A 74 17.28 10.11 -13.96
C LYS A 74 17.56 9.52 -12.57
N TRP A 75 16.82 8.47 -12.16
CA TRP A 75 16.65 8.05 -10.76
C TRP A 75 17.96 7.83 -9.98
N TRP A 76 19.01 7.37 -10.65
CA TRP A 76 20.36 7.21 -10.10
C TRP A 76 21.10 8.52 -9.75
N ARG A 77 20.54 9.72 -10.02
CA ARG A 77 21.07 11.01 -9.53
C ARG A 77 20.65 11.27 -8.08
N ILE A 78 21.25 10.51 -7.16
CA ILE A 78 21.08 10.66 -5.71
C ILE A 78 21.36 12.11 -5.29
N ARG A 79 20.32 12.83 -4.88
CA ARG A 79 20.45 14.12 -4.17
C ARG A 79 20.13 13.90 -2.71
N VAL A 80 21.19 13.69 -1.94
CA VAL A 80 21.20 13.37 -0.51
C VAL A 80 20.23 14.27 0.27
N PHE A 81 19.44 13.68 1.19
CA PHE A 81 18.39 14.33 1.99
C PHE A 81 17.20 14.97 1.25
N ARG A 82 17.24 15.13 -0.08
CA ARG A 82 16.26 15.97 -0.77
C ARG A 82 14.82 15.46 -0.66
N GLY A 83 14.57 14.18 -0.92
CA GLY A 83 13.23 13.60 -0.86
C GLY A 83 12.59 13.76 0.52
N MET A 84 13.35 13.45 1.58
CA MET A 84 12.92 13.62 2.97
C MET A 84 12.56 15.08 3.31
N VAL A 85 13.36 16.05 2.84
CA VAL A 85 13.10 17.48 3.06
C VAL A 85 11.90 17.98 2.25
N ASP A 86 11.74 17.52 1.00
CA ASP A 86 10.62 17.90 0.14
C ASP A 86 9.30 17.21 0.60
N ASP A 87 9.35 16.02 1.20
CA ASP A 87 8.21 15.34 1.84
C ASP A 87 7.73 16.08 3.10
N VAL A 88 8.64 16.40 4.03
CA VAL A 88 8.30 17.15 5.25
C VAL A 88 7.74 18.54 4.91
N LYS A 89 8.32 19.25 3.93
CA LYS A 89 7.79 20.54 3.46
C LYS A 89 6.39 20.43 2.86
N ARG A 90 6.08 19.33 2.16
CA ARG A 90 4.76 19.07 1.58
C ARG A 90 3.70 18.76 2.64
N ARG A 91 4.01 17.96 3.67
CA ARG A 91 3.02 17.58 4.70
C ARG A 91 2.88 18.58 5.85
N ALA A 92 3.94 19.30 6.24
CA ALA A 92 3.93 20.16 7.42
C ALA A 92 2.75 21.17 7.51
N PRO A 93 2.31 21.85 6.42
CA PRO A 93 1.15 22.75 6.47
C PRO A 93 -0.17 22.05 6.87
N TYR A 94 -0.32 20.78 6.50
CA TYR A 94 -1.52 19.99 6.75
C TYR A 94 -1.55 19.36 8.15
N TYR A 95 -0.45 19.38 8.91
CA TYR A 95 -0.38 18.71 10.21
C TYR A 95 -1.46 19.19 11.17
N CYS A 96 -1.76 20.50 11.21
CA CYS A 96 -2.84 21.04 12.03
C CYS A 96 -4.24 20.68 11.51
N SER A 97 -4.42 20.50 10.19
CA SER A 97 -5.71 20.07 9.64
C SER A 97 -5.97 18.60 9.91
N ASP A 98 -4.95 17.72 9.89
CA ASP A 98 -5.04 16.28 10.25
C ASP A 98 -5.67 16.02 11.65
N TRP A 99 -5.74 17.03 12.54
CA TRP A 99 -6.42 16.97 13.84
C TRP A 99 -7.81 17.65 13.86
N GLN A 100 -8.07 18.61 12.96
CA GLN A 100 -9.37 19.28 12.83
C GLN A 100 -10.33 18.45 11.97
N ASP A 101 -9.81 17.89 10.87
CA ASP A 101 -10.49 16.94 9.98
C ASP A 101 -10.91 15.66 10.73
N ALA A 102 -10.34 15.41 11.91
CA ALA A 102 -10.71 14.29 12.78
C ALA A 102 -12.09 14.45 13.46
N TRP A 103 -12.71 15.63 13.43
CA TRP A 103 -14.04 15.87 14.00
C TRP A 103 -15.17 15.46 13.03
N ASP A 104 -15.08 14.25 12.48
CA ASP A 104 -16.12 13.64 11.66
C ASP A 104 -16.72 12.39 12.31
N TYR A 105 -18.01 12.16 12.09
CA TYR A 105 -18.78 11.06 12.67
C TYR A 105 -18.27 9.65 12.32
N ARG A 106 -17.43 9.52 11.28
CA ARG A 106 -16.82 8.26 10.83
C ARG A 106 -15.59 7.86 11.63
N VAL A 107 -14.89 8.83 12.23
CA VAL A 107 -13.60 8.58 12.89
C VAL A 107 -13.77 7.66 14.11
N ILE A 108 -14.89 7.76 14.83
CA ILE A 108 -15.20 6.87 15.97
C ILE A 108 -15.44 5.43 15.50
N PRO A 109 -16.38 5.12 14.57
CA PRO A 109 -16.51 3.79 13.98
C PRO A 109 -15.20 3.24 13.38
N ALA A 110 -14.46 4.05 12.63
CA ALA A 110 -13.18 3.68 12.04
C ALA A 110 -12.15 3.28 13.12
N SER A 111 -12.07 4.01 14.23
CA SER A 111 -11.15 3.72 15.34
C SER A 111 -11.47 2.38 16.00
N ILE A 112 -12.75 2.09 16.25
CA ILE A 112 -13.17 0.84 16.90
C ILE A 112 -13.00 -0.35 15.95
N TYR A 113 -13.38 -0.18 14.68
CA TYR A 113 -13.17 -1.17 13.63
C TYR A 113 -11.67 -1.51 13.46
N MET A 114 -10.80 -0.50 13.32
CA MET A 114 -9.36 -0.73 13.17
C MET A 114 -8.71 -1.29 14.44
N TYR A 115 -9.20 -0.96 15.63
CA TYR A 115 -8.76 -1.61 16.87
C TYR A 115 -8.95 -3.12 16.80
N PHE A 116 -10.14 -3.60 16.40
CA PHE A 116 -10.35 -5.03 16.23
C PHE A 116 -9.57 -5.62 15.04
N ALA A 117 -9.54 -4.92 13.89
CA ALA A 117 -8.85 -5.40 12.69
C ALA A 117 -7.31 -5.46 12.81
N ASN A 118 -6.72 -4.75 13.78
CA ASN A 118 -5.30 -4.86 14.12
C ASN A 118 -5.07 -5.87 15.27
N ILE A 119 -5.82 -5.79 16.38
CA ILE A 119 -5.55 -6.64 17.56
C ILE A 119 -5.80 -8.13 17.28
N LEU A 120 -6.84 -8.48 16.52
CA LEU A 120 -7.18 -9.87 16.24
C LEU A 120 -6.05 -10.62 15.50
N PRO A 121 -5.53 -10.14 14.35
CA PRO A 121 -4.36 -10.75 13.71
C PRO A 121 -3.10 -10.69 14.59
N ALA A 122 -2.89 -9.63 15.37
CA ALA A 122 -1.74 -9.54 16.26
C ALA A 122 -1.75 -10.65 17.33
N LEU A 123 -2.90 -10.97 17.92
CA LEU A 123 -3.08 -12.10 18.85
C LEU A 123 -2.85 -13.46 18.16
N ALA A 124 -3.29 -13.59 16.90
CA ALA A 124 -3.10 -14.81 16.11
C ALA A 124 -1.61 -15.05 15.77
N PHE A 125 -0.87 -14.00 15.39
CA PHE A 125 0.57 -14.08 15.15
C PHE A 125 1.40 -14.23 16.43
N SER A 126 0.99 -13.61 17.55
CA SER A 126 1.68 -13.79 18.83
C SER A 126 1.65 -15.26 19.27
N LEU A 127 0.53 -15.97 19.09
CA LEU A 127 0.42 -17.39 19.42
C LEU A 127 1.39 -18.27 18.60
N ASP A 128 1.46 -18.08 17.27
CA ASP A 128 2.39 -18.85 16.44
C ASP A 128 3.85 -18.55 16.82
N MET A 129 4.21 -17.27 16.97
CA MET A 129 5.56 -16.85 17.33
C MET A 129 6.00 -17.33 18.72
N PHE A 130 5.10 -17.25 19.72
CA PHE A 130 5.33 -17.70 21.09
C PHE A 130 5.64 -19.20 21.14
N SER A 131 4.83 -20.00 20.45
CA SER A 131 5.01 -21.46 20.31
C SER A 131 6.14 -21.87 19.34
N LYS A 132 6.86 -20.89 18.76
CA LYS A 132 8.00 -21.10 17.85
C LYS A 132 9.31 -20.42 18.29
N THR A 133 9.34 -19.80 19.47
CA THR A 133 10.53 -19.13 20.03
C THR A 133 10.77 -19.51 21.49
N ASP A 134 10.41 -20.75 21.87
CA ASP A 134 10.33 -21.26 23.24
C ASP A 134 9.83 -20.22 24.25
N MET A 135 8.65 -19.67 23.99
CA MET A 135 7.97 -18.69 24.84
C MET A 135 8.62 -17.29 24.91
N SER A 136 9.61 -16.97 24.05
CA SER A 136 10.37 -15.70 24.12
C SER A 136 9.56 -14.45 23.75
N TYR A 137 8.70 -14.51 22.73
CA TYR A 137 7.82 -13.40 22.34
C TYR A 137 6.36 -13.77 22.60
N GLY A 138 5.77 -13.20 23.66
CA GLY A 138 4.38 -13.44 24.03
C GLY A 138 3.41 -12.37 23.52
N VAL A 139 2.21 -12.39 24.09
CA VAL A 139 1.12 -11.44 23.78
C VAL A 139 1.53 -10.01 24.13
N ASN A 140 2.16 -9.80 25.29
CA ASN A 140 2.52 -8.46 25.76
C ASN A 140 3.53 -7.77 24.84
N GLU A 141 4.54 -8.50 24.34
CA GLU A 141 5.52 -7.96 23.41
C GLU A 141 4.89 -7.57 22.07
N VAL A 142 3.98 -8.39 21.53
CA VAL A 142 3.28 -8.10 20.26
C VAL A 142 2.29 -6.95 20.39
N LEU A 143 1.55 -6.85 21.50
CA LEU A 143 0.68 -5.71 21.76
C LEU A 143 1.52 -4.42 21.90
N LEU A 144 2.62 -4.45 22.66
CA LEU A 144 3.49 -3.29 22.84
C LEU A 144 4.16 -2.83 21.54
N ALA A 145 4.62 -3.75 20.69
CA ALA A 145 5.13 -3.44 19.35
C ALA A 145 4.09 -2.66 18.51
N SER A 146 2.85 -3.14 18.47
CA SER A 146 1.75 -2.50 17.74
C SER A 146 1.35 -1.14 18.33
N VAL A 147 1.37 -0.99 19.66
CA VAL A 147 1.16 0.30 20.35
C VAL A 147 2.24 1.33 19.96
N ILE A 148 3.51 0.93 19.99
CA ILE A 148 4.65 1.79 19.61
C ILE A 148 4.53 2.20 18.14
N GLY A 149 4.22 1.25 17.24
CA GLY A 149 3.96 1.50 15.82
C GLY A 149 2.87 2.55 15.61
N SER A 150 1.66 2.31 16.13
CA SER A 150 0.53 3.23 15.98
C SER A 150 0.76 4.61 16.59
N ILE A 151 1.33 4.72 17.80
CA ILE A 151 1.56 6.03 18.43
C ILE A 151 2.60 6.83 17.64
N VAL A 152 3.73 6.22 17.25
CA VAL A 152 4.79 6.93 16.53
C VAL A 152 4.34 7.33 15.14
N PHE A 153 3.65 6.46 14.40
CA PHE A 153 3.16 6.81 13.05
C PHE A 153 1.99 7.81 13.09
N ALA A 154 1.04 7.71 14.02
CA ALA A 154 -0.02 8.71 14.14
C ALA A 154 0.53 10.12 14.42
N LEU A 155 1.52 10.24 15.32
CA LEU A 155 2.10 11.53 15.69
C LEU A 155 3.11 12.06 14.68
N ALA A 156 3.98 11.21 14.11
CA ALA A 156 5.14 11.66 13.35
C ALA A 156 5.15 11.31 11.85
N ALA A 157 4.30 10.40 11.36
CA ALA A 157 4.32 10.03 9.94
C ALA A 157 3.79 11.13 9.01
N ALA A 158 4.31 11.16 7.78
CA ALA A 158 3.78 11.91 6.68
C ALA A 158 2.43 11.33 6.22
N GLN A 159 2.29 10.00 6.15
CA GLN A 159 1.00 9.33 5.91
C GLN A 159 0.46 8.60 7.16
N PRO A 160 -0.40 9.25 7.98
CA PRO A 160 -0.95 8.65 9.20
C PRO A 160 -2.02 7.56 8.94
N LEU A 161 -2.48 7.41 7.68
CA LEU A 161 -3.42 6.36 7.27
C LEU A 161 -2.79 4.95 7.28
N VAL A 162 -1.46 4.84 7.21
CA VAL A 162 -0.77 3.54 7.29
C VAL A 162 -0.84 3.02 8.73
N ILE A 163 -1.50 1.88 8.90
CA ILE A 163 -1.49 1.14 10.18
C ILE A 163 -0.24 0.29 10.25
N VAL A 164 0.40 0.28 11.43
CA VAL A 164 1.68 -0.38 11.68
C VAL A 164 1.52 -1.37 12.83
N GLY A 165 2.06 -2.59 12.67
CA GLY A 165 1.90 -3.68 13.65
C GLY A 165 2.74 -4.91 13.28
N VAL A 166 2.46 -6.05 13.92
CA VAL A 166 3.20 -7.31 13.68
C VAL A 166 2.55 -8.11 12.55
N THR A 167 3.33 -8.46 11.52
CA THR A 167 2.89 -9.23 10.34
C THR A 167 3.31 -10.72 10.41
N GLY A 168 2.71 -11.55 9.56
CA GLY A 168 3.15 -12.93 9.33
C GLY A 168 4.60 -13.01 8.82
N PRO A 169 4.99 -12.23 7.79
CA PRO A 169 6.38 -12.09 7.36
C PRO A 169 7.41 -11.84 8.47
N ILE A 170 7.18 -10.91 9.42
CA ILE A 170 8.10 -10.70 10.55
C ILE A 170 8.06 -11.86 11.57
N THR A 171 6.90 -12.51 11.75
CA THR A 171 6.81 -13.73 12.57
C THR A 171 7.69 -14.85 12.01
N VAL A 172 7.64 -15.08 10.69
CA VAL A 172 8.50 -16.06 9.99
C VAL A 172 9.98 -15.72 10.15
N PHE A 173 10.35 -14.45 9.99
CA PHE A 173 11.72 -13.99 10.22
C PHE A 173 12.16 -14.30 11.66
N ASN A 174 11.40 -13.88 12.67
CA ASN A 174 11.76 -14.01 14.08
C ASN A 174 12.06 -15.45 14.50
N TYR A 175 11.18 -16.42 14.19
CA TYR A 175 11.48 -17.82 14.55
C TYR A 175 12.58 -18.44 13.69
N THR A 176 12.75 -18.01 12.43
CA THR A 176 13.90 -18.46 11.62
C THR A 176 15.22 -17.93 12.19
N VAL A 177 15.26 -16.73 12.76
CA VAL A 177 16.42 -16.24 13.52
C VAL A 177 16.62 -17.07 14.79
N TYR A 178 15.55 -17.35 15.54
CA TYR A 178 15.60 -18.18 16.76
C TYR A 178 16.22 -19.57 16.49
N ASP A 179 15.66 -20.29 15.50
CA ASP A 179 16.09 -21.63 15.06
C ASP A 179 17.56 -21.68 14.60
N ILE A 180 18.14 -20.55 14.13
CA ILE A 180 19.55 -20.46 13.71
C ILE A 180 20.48 -20.05 14.86
N VAL A 181 20.06 -19.12 15.72
CA VAL A 181 20.91 -18.38 16.67
C VAL A 181 21.02 -19.09 18.02
N VAL A 182 19.92 -19.68 18.52
CA VAL A 182 19.89 -20.34 19.82
C VAL A 182 20.74 -21.62 19.88
N PRO A 183 20.76 -22.50 18.85
CA PRO A 183 21.67 -23.65 18.81
C PRO A 183 23.17 -23.28 18.78
N GLN A 184 23.51 -22.02 18.48
CA GLN A 184 24.89 -21.51 18.52
C GLN A 184 25.28 -20.95 19.89
N GLY A 185 24.39 -21.00 20.90
CA GLY A 185 24.62 -20.44 22.23
C GLY A 185 24.60 -18.91 22.28
N ILE A 186 24.10 -18.25 21.23
CA ILE A 186 24.05 -16.79 21.13
C ILE A 186 22.77 -16.28 21.81
N ASN A 187 22.87 -15.22 22.60
CA ASN A 187 21.70 -14.59 23.23
C ASN A 187 20.78 -13.99 22.16
N TYR A 188 19.63 -14.62 21.94
CA TYR A 188 18.63 -14.24 20.93
C TYR A 188 18.18 -12.78 21.05
N PHE A 189 17.83 -12.31 22.25
CA PHE A 189 17.37 -10.94 22.45
C PHE A 189 18.46 -9.90 22.14
N ALA A 190 19.70 -10.12 22.60
CA ALA A 190 20.81 -9.23 22.30
C ALA A 190 21.15 -9.23 20.80
N PHE A 191 21.10 -10.39 20.13
CA PHE A 191 21.27 -10.51 18.68
C PHE A 191 20.18 -9.77 17.90
N MET A 192 18.91 -9.92 18.31
CA MET A 192 17.78 -9.18 17.75
C MET A 192 17.92 -7.66 17.96
N CYS A 193 18.42 -7.20 19.11
CA CYS A 193 18.72 -5.77 19.31
C CYS A 193 19.76 -5.27 18.29
N TRP A 194 20.82 -6.03 18.02
CA TRP A 194 21.81 -5.67 16.99
C TRP A 194 21.25 -5.74 15.57
N ILE A 195 20.34 -6.66 15.26
CA ILE A 195 19.58 -6.66 14.00
C ILE A 195 18.81 -5.33 13.86
N GLY A 196 18.12 -4.88 14.92
CA GLY A 196 17.38 -3.62 14.94
C GLY A 196 18.28 -2.37 14.76
N ILE A 197 19.45 -2.36 15.40
CA ILE A 197 20.45 -1.28 15.26
C ILE A 197 20.98 -1.19 13.83
N TRP A 198 21.42 -2.32 13.24
CA TRP A 198 21.88 -2.33 11.85
C TRP A 198 20.76 -1.99 10.87
N ALA A 199 19.53 -2.48 11.12
CA ALA A 199 18.37 -2.18 10.27
C ALA A 199 18.04 -0.68 10.30
N MET A 200 18.06 -0.02 11.45
CA MET A 200 17.89 1.45 11.55
C MET A 200 18.89 2.19 10.68
N ILE A 201 20.18 1.85 10.76
CA ILE A 201 21.25 2.47 9.96
C ILE A 201 20.96 2.29 8.46
N MET A 202 20.56 1.09 8.04
CA MET A 202 20.23 0.81 6.63
C MET A 202 18.96 1.55 6.17
N HIS A 203 17.90 1.60 6.97
CA HIS A 203 16.69 2.38 6.67
C HIS A 203 17.00 3.88 6.53
N TRP A 204 17.84 4.44 7.41
CA TRP A 204 18.25 5.84 7.31
C TRP A 204 19.07 6.10 6.04
N ILE A 205 20.00 5.21 5.67
CA ILE A 205 20.72 5.30 4.38
C ILE A 205 19.74 5.26 3.20
N LEU A 206 18.73 4.37 3.23
CA LEU A 206 17.70 4.25 2.18
C LEU A 206 16.81 5.51 2.07
N ALA A 207 16.41 6.11 3.19
CA ALA A 207 15.66 7.36 3.21
C ALA A 207 16.51 8.53 2.65
N ILE A 208 17.76 8.65 3.11
CA ILE A 208 18.69 9.73 2.75
C ILE A 208 19.11 9.66 1.27
N THR A 209 19.20 8.47 0.69
CA THR A 209 19.57 8.25 -0.72
C THR A 209 18.42 8.40 -1.71
N ASN A 210 17.18 8.61 -1.23
CA ASN A 210 15.94 8.64 -2.02
C ASN A 210 15.58 7.28 -2.67
N SER A 211 15.77 6.17 -1.93
CA SER A 211 15.42 4.82 -2.41
C SER A 211 13.95 4.67 -2.81
N CYS A 212 13.04 5.45 -2.22
CA CYS A 212 11.61 5.43 -2.52
C CYS A 212 11.28 5.85 -3.97
N ASN A 213 12.21 6.47 -4.70
CA ASN A 213 12.08 6.63 -6.17
C ASN A 213 11.98 5.28 -6.90
N GLY A 214 12.48 4.19 -6.29
CA GLY A 214 12.33 2.82 -6.81
C GLY A 214 10.89 2.31 -6.80
N LEU A 215 9.98 2.96 -6.06
CA LEU A 215 8.56 2.61 -6.03
C LEU A 215 7.84 2.92 -7.35
N SER A 216 8.41 3.79 -8.20
CA SER A 216 7.94 3.98 -9.58
C SER A 216 7.90 2.68 -10.40
N TYR A 217 8.73 1.68 -10.05
CA TYR A 217 8.77 0.36 -10.67
C TYR A 217 7.82 -0.68 -10.02
N VAL A 218 7.24 -0.38 -8.85
CA VAL A 218 6.34 -1.28 -8.12
C VAL A 218 4.92 -1.09 -8.62
N THR A 219 4.35 -2.13 -9.23
CA THR A 219 2.99 -2.13 -9.79
C THR A 219 2.15 -3.27 -9.24
N ARG A 220 0.86 -3.29 -9.61
CA ARG A 220 -0.14 -4.23 -9.09
C ARG A 220 0.31 -5.69 -9.21
N PHE A 221 1.00 -6.09 -10.27
CA PHE A 221 1.61 -7.42 -10.41
C PHE A 221 2.43 -7.86 -9.18
N SER A 222 3.32 -7.02 -8.66
CA SER A 222 4.14 -7.36 -7.48
C SER A 222 3.33 -7.33 -6.18
N CYS A 223 2.36 -6.42 -6.08
CA CYS A 223 1.47 -6.31 -4.92
C CYS A 223 0.49 -7.49 -4.82
N ASP A 224 -0.09 -7.91 -5.95
CA ASP A 224 -1.03 -9.04 -6.06
C ASP A 224 -0.33 -10.35 -5.65
N ILE A 225 0.84 -10.65 -6.22
CA ILE A 225 1.62 -11.86 -5.89
C ILE A 225 1.94 -11.90 -4.38
N PHE A 226 2.34 -10.77 -3.79
CA PHE A 226 2.65 -10.73 -2.36
C PHE A 226 1.40 -10.85 -1.48
N GLY A 227 0.29 -10.20 -1.83
CA GLY A 227 -1.00 -10.36 -1.14
C GLY A 227 -1.52 -11.80 -1.19
N PHE A 228 -1.33 -12.48 -2.32
CA PHE A 228 -1.72 -13.87 -2.52
C PHE A 228 -0.83 -14.83 -1.69
N TYR A 229 0.49 -14.58 -1.67
CA TYR A 229 1.41 -15.26 -0.75
C TYR A 229 0.99 -15.09 0.73
N VAL A 230 0.71 -13.86 1.17
CA VAL A 230 0.27 -13.57 2.53
C VAL A 230 -1.05 -14.28 2.86
N ALA A 231 -2.02 -14.30 1.93
CA ALA A 231 -3.28 -15.03 2.09
C ALA A 231 -3.05 -16.54 2.31
N PHE A 232 -2.16 -17.17 1.53
CA PHE A 232 -1.80 -18.58 1.71
C PHE A 232 -1.06 -18.84 3.03
N ILE A 233 -0.23 -17.92 3.51
CA ILE A 233 0.39 -18.01 4.85
C ILE A 233 -0.67 -17.95 5.95
N TYR A 234 -1.69 -17.08 5.86
CA TYR A 234 -2.81 -17.07 6.81
C TYR A 234 -3.52 -18.43 6.85
N LEU A 235 -3.84 -19.02 5.69
CA LEU A 235 -4.49 -20.33 5.61
C LEU A 235 -3.61 -21.45 6.19
N GLN A 236 -2.32 -21.49 5.83
CA GLN A 236 -1.36 -22.46 6.37
C GLN A 236 -1.26 -22.38 7.90
N LYS A 237 -1.22 -21.15 8.45
CA LYS A 237 -1.08 -20.95 9.89
C LYS A 237 -2.34 -21.33 10.68
N GLY A 238 -3.53 -21.13 10.11
CA GLY A 238 -4.78 -21.68 10.68
C GLY A 238 -4.76 -23.20 10.80
N ILE A 239 -4.31 -23.91 9.75
CA ILE A 239 -4.11 -25.37 9.79
C ILE A 239 -3.05 -25.74 10.83
N GLN A 240 -1.93 -25.03 10.86
CA GLN A 240 -0.80 -25.32 11.77
C GLN A 240 -1.17 -25.18 13.25
N VAL A 241 -2.04 -24.24 13.60
CA VAL A 241 -2.57 -24.07 14.98
C VAL A 241 -3.45 -25.27 15.38
N LEU A 242 -4.34 -25.73 14.50
CA LEU A 242 -5.21 -26.89 14.77
C LEU A 242 -4.43 -28.21 14.86
N THR A 243 -3.42 -28.42 14.00
CA THR A 243 -2.60 -29.65 14.05
C THR A 243 -1.75 -29.72 15.32
N ARG A 244 -1.20 -28.60 15.81
CA ARG A 244 -0.50 -28.55 17.12
C ARG A 244 -1.44 -28.90 18.28
N GLN A 245 -2.71 -28.48 18.23
CA GLN A 245 -3.71 -28.83 19.26
C GLN A 245 -4.05 -30.32 19.25
N TRP A 246 -4.08 -30.94 18.06
CA TRP A 246 -4.30 -32.38 17.92
C TRP A 246 -3.23 -33.22 18.63
N GLU A 247 -1.97 -32.78 18.57
CA GLU A 247 -0.85 -33.41 19.26
C GLU A 247 -0.84 -33.11 20.78
N ALA A 248 -1.22 -31.90 21.19
CA ALA A 248 -1.06 -31.42 22.56
C ALA A 248 -2.25 -31.68 23.50
N ALA A 249 -3.49 -31.62 23.02
CA ALA A 249 -4.72 -31.59 23.85
C ALA A 249 -5.63 -32.82 23.69
N GLY A 250 -5.22 -33.80 22.87
CA GLY A 250 -5.99 -35.01 22.60
C GLY A 250 -7.18 -34.81 21.65
N GLY A 251 -7.71 -35.92 21.15
CA GLY A 251 -8.68 -35.94 20.05
C GLY A 251 -9.96 -35.14 20.31
N GLU A 252 -10.53 -35.21 21.51
CA GLU A 252 -11.79 -34.53 21.85
C GLU A 252 -11.65 -33.00 21.81
N SER A 253 -10.60 -32.46 22.42
CA SER A 253 -10.28 -31.03 22.41
C SER A 253 -9.95 -30.54 20.99
N ALA A 254 -9.29 -31.39 20.19
CA ALA A 254 -8.96 -31.08 18.81
C ALA A 254 -10.19 -31.09 17.88
N PHE A 255 -11.09 -32.08 18.00
CA PHE A 255 -12.36 -32.10 17.28
C PHE A 255 -13.24 -30.88 17.62
N LEU A 256 -13.31 -30.51 18.90
CA LEU A 256 -14.01 -29.30 19.33
C LEU A 256 -13.36 -28.04 18.73
N SER A 257 -12.04 -27.93 18.77
CA SER A 257 -11.30 -26.78 18.23
C SER A 257 -11.42 -26.65 16.71
N VAL A 258 -11.36 -27.76 15.96
CA VAL A 258 -11.64 -27.80 14.52
C VAL A 258 -13.08 -27.35 14.24
N THR A 259 -14.07 -27.91 14.97
CA THR A 259 -15.49 -27.56 14.80
C THR A 259 -15.74 -26.07 15.05
N VAL A 260 -15.18 -25.52 16.13
CA VAL A 260 -15.27 -24.09 16.47
C VAL A 260 -14.57 -23.24 15.41
N SER A 261 -13.41 -23.63 14.89
CA SER A 261 -12.71 -22.88 13.84
C SER A 261 -13.54 -22.76 12.55
N LEU A 262 -14.25 -23.84 12.16
CA LEU A 262 -15.12 -23.87 10.98
C LEU A 262 -16.43 -23.09 11.20
N LEU A 263 -16.98 -23.11 12.43
CA LEU A 263 -18.14 -22.30 12.80
C LEU A 263 -17.81 -20.80 12.82
N VAL A 264 -16.64 -20.42 13.35
CA VAL A 264 -16.11 -19.04 13.30
C VAL A 264 -15.94 -18.60 11.85
N LEU A 265 -15.35 -19.45 11.00
CA LEU A 265 -15.21 -19.17 9.57
C LEU A 265 -16.57 -18.96 8.90
N GLY A 266 -17.51 -19.88 9.08
CA GLY A 266 -18.84 -19.82 8.46
C GLY A 266 -19.65 -18.60 8.88
N PHE A 267 -19.65 -18.24 10.17
CA PHE A 267 -20.35 -17.05 10.67
C PHE A 267 -19.70 -15.75 10.20
N ALA A 268 -18.38 -15.58 10.35
CA ALA A 268 -17.71 -14.34 9.98
C ALA A 268 -17.73 -14.10 8.46
N TYR A 269 -17.55 -15.15 7.65
CA TYR A 269 -17.74 -15.07 6.20
C TYR A 269 -19.21 -14.76 5.85
N GLY A 270 -20.16 -15.40 6.53
CA GLY A 270 -21.59 -15.11 6.40
C GLY A 270 -21.95 -13.65 6.69
N CYS A 271 -21.34 -13.03 7.72
CA CYS A 271 -21.50 -11.61 8.01
C CYS A 271 -20.96 -10.71 6.89
N GLY A 272 -19.81 -11.06 6.29
CA GLY A 272 -19.26 -10.34 5.13
C GLY A 272 -20.18 -10.40 3.90
N VAL A 273 -20.62 -11.61 3.52
CA VAL A 273 -21.59 -11.81 2.43
C VAL A 273 -22.91 -11.08 2.71
N LEU A 274 -23.36 -11.05 3.97
CA LEU A 274 -24.54 -10.29 4.37
C LEU A 274 -24.33 -8.78 4.17
N GLY A 275 -23.13 -8.27 4.49
CA GLY A 275 -22.67 -6.90 4.28
C GLY A 275 -22.77 -6.40 2.84
N GLU A 276 -22.48 -7.27 1.87
CA GLU A 276 -22.61 -6.98 0.44
C GLU A 276 -24.05 -7.16 -0.08
N SER A 277 -24.79 -8.13 0.48
CA SER A 277 -26.11 -8.56 -0.01
C SER A 277 -27.19 -7.47 -0.02
N ASN A 278 -28.24 -7.64 -0.83
CA ASN A 278 -29.44 -6.78 -0.76
C ASN A 278 -30.43 -7.19 0.35
N LEU A 279 -29.99 -7.95 1.35
CA LEU A 279 -30.77 -8.33 2.52
C LEU A 279 -30.58 -7.32 3.66
N PHE A 280 -31.60 -7.18 4.51
CA PHE A 280 -31.66 -6.25 5.65
C PHE A 280 -31.55 -4.75 5.31
N GLN A 281 -31.76 -3.91 6.31
CA GLN A 281 -31.61 -2.46 6.20
C GLN A 281 -30.12 -2.06 6.23
N ARG A 282 -29.76 -1.00 5.47
CA ARG A 282 -28.39 -0.46 5.33
C ARG A 282 -27.61 -0.35 6.65
N HIS A 283 -28.24 0.06 7.74
CA HIS A 283 -27.58 0.22 9.06
C HIS A 283 -27.16 -1.13 9.66
N VAL A 284 -28.08 -2.10 9.68
CA VAL A 284 -27.81 -3.47 10.13
C VAL A 284 -26.76 -4.13 9.24
N ARG A 285 -26.87 -3.90 7.93
CA ARG A 285 -25.98 -4.47 6.93
C ARG A 285 -24.53 -4.00 7.12
N LYS A 286 -24.29 -2.68 7.18
CA LYS A 286 -22.94 -2.17 7.45
C LYS A 286 -22.44 -2.53 8.85
N PHE A 287 -23.31 -2.65 9.86
CA PHE A 287 -22.90 -3.13 11.17
C PHE A 287 -22.40 -4.59 11.15
N ALA A 288 -23.04 -5.47 10.35
CA ALA A 288 -22.57 -6.83 10.14
C ALA A 288 -21.27 -6.91 9.32
N GLU A 289 -21.10 -6.02 8.34
CA GLU A 289 -19.88 -5.83 7.53
C GLU A 289 -18.69 -5.42 8.42
N ASP A 290 -18.82 -4.33 9.19
CA ASP A 290 -17.75 -3.79 10.05
C ASP A 290 -17.47 -4.71 11.27
N TYR A 291 -18.51 -5.16 11.98
CA TYR A 291 -18.38 -5.81 13.30
C TYR A 291 -18.62 -7.33 13.31
N GLY A 292 -18.88 -7.95 12.17
CA GLY A 292 -19.17 -9.39 12.06
C GLY A 292 -18.06 -10.29 12.61
N THR A 293 -16.82 -10.08 12.18
CA THR A 293 -15.67 -10.90 12.63
C THR A 293 -15.38 -10.76 14.13
N PRO A 294 -15.32 -9.55 14.72
CA PRO A 294 -15.12 -9.40 16.17
C PRO A 294 -16.27 -9.98 17.00
N LEU A 295 -17.53 -9.76 16.60
CA LEU A 295 -18.68 -10.32 17.31
C LEU A 295 -18.71 -11.85 17.25
N THR A 296 -18.35 -12.43 16.10
CA THR A 296 -18.22 -13.88 15.93
C THR A 296 -17.18 -14.47 16.89
N ILE A 297 -16.02 -13.83 17.03
CA ILE A 297 -14.94 -14.28 17.93
C ILE A 297 -15.35 -14.17 19.40
N ILE A 298 -16.01 -13.08 19.80
CA ILE A 298 -16.54 -12.92 21.17
C ILE A 298 -17.62 -13.99 21.46
N PHE A 299 -18.53 -14.21 20.51
CA PHE A 299 -19.60 -15.21 20.63
C PHE A 299 -19.03 -16.63 20.78
N PHE A 300 -18.15 -17.07 19.88
CA PHE A 300 -17.60 -18.43 19.95
C PHE A 300 -16.60 -18.62 21.11
N THR A 301 -15.92 -17.55 21.55
CA THR A 301 -15.17 -17.57 22.82
C THR A 301 -16.11 -17.87 24.00
N GLY A 302 -17.23 -17.14 24.12
CA GLY A 302 -18.22 -17.39 25.18
C GLY A 302 -18.90 -18.75 25.07
N PHE A 303 -19.15 -19.22 23.84
CA PHE A 303 -19.79 -20.51 23.56
C PHE A 303 -18.96 -21.70 24.07
N VAL A 304 -17.64 -21.71 23.85
CA VAL A 304 -16.75 -22.80 24.31
C VAL A 304 -16.74 -22.94 25.84
N HIS A 305 -16.83 -21.83 26.57
CA HIS A 305 -16.87 -21.83 28.04
C HIS A 305 -18.25 -22.14 28.63
N TYR A 306 -19.28 -22.38 27.80
CA TYR A 306 -20.67 -22.51 28.24
C TYR A 306 -21.29 -23.88 27.91
N GLY A 307 -21.97 -24.47 28.90
CA GLY A 307 -22.64 -25.78 28.77
C GLY A 307 -21.68 -26.96 28.76
N HIS A 308 -22.13 -28.10 28.20
CA HIS A 308 -21.45 -29.41 28.24
C HIS A 308 -20.06 -29.46 27.57
N MET A 309 -19.62 -28.39 26.90
CA MET A 309 -18.27 -28.31 26.33
C MET A 309 -17.21 -27.90 27.36
N LYS A 310 -17.62 -27.34 28.51
CA LYS A 310 -16.74 -26.85 29.56
C LYS A 310 -15.84 -27.94 30.17
N ASP A 311 -16.28 -29.19 30.14
CA ASP A 311 -15.54 -30.33 30.68
C ASP A 311 -14.37 -30.77 29.75
N VAL A 312 -14.34 -30.27 28.50
CA VAL A 312 -13.24 -30.47 27.55
C VAL A 312 -12.18 -29.39 27.75
N GLN A 313 -10.94 -29.79 28.04
CA GLN A 313 -9.83 -28.84 28.22
C GLN A 313 -9.36 -28.29 26.86
N VAL A 314 -9.86 -27.11 26.50
CA VAL A 314 -9.45 -26.39 25.27
C VAL A 314 -8.27 -25.46 25.57
N MET A 315 -7.22 -25.55 24.75
CA MET A 315 -6.06 -24.66 24.83
C MET A 315 -6.47 -23.21 24.55
N THR A 316 -6.17 -22.29 25.47
CA THR A 316 -6.45 -20.85 25.31
C THR A 316 -5.18 -20.02 25.05
N LEU A 317 -5.34 -18.73 24.77
CA LEU A 317 -4.22 -17.82 24.56
C LEU A 317 -3.40 -17.62 25.86
N PRO A 318 -2.09 -17.93 25.89
CA PRO A 318 -1.25 -17.71 27.06
C PRO A 318 -0.98 -16.21 27.27
N VAL A 319 -1.20 -15.71 28.50
CA VAL A 319 -0.95 -14.31 28.88
C VAL A 319 -0.04 -14.22 30.11
N SER A 320 0.74 -13.14 30.18
CA SER A 320 1.59 -12.79 31.33
C SER A 320 0.99 -11.65 32.16
N LYS A 321 1.67 -11.22 33.22
CA LYS A 321 1.24 -10.07 34.06
C LYS A 321 1.18 -8.77 33.24
N ALA A 322 0.24 -7.89 33.56
CA ALA A 322 0.06 -6.61 32.87
C ALA A 322 1.36 -5.77 32.84
N PHE A 323 1.72 -5.30 31.64
CA PHE A 323 2.93 -4.49 31.35
C PHE A 323 4.30 -5.10 31.69
N VAL A 324 4.37 -6.39 32.04
CA VAL A 324 5.62 -7.14 32.26
C VAL A 324 5.92 -7.97 30.99
N PRO A 325 7.20 -8.16 30.58
CA PRO A 325 7.55 -9.14 29.57
C PRO A 325 7.08 -10.56 29.94
N THR A 326 6.93 -11.44 28.94
CA THR A 326 6.43 -12.81 29.16
C THR A 326 7.53 -13.73 29.73
N THR A 327 8.79 -13.50 29.39
CA THR A 327 9.98 -14.02 30.09
C THR A 327 10.36 -13.12 31.27
N ASP A 328 10.89 -13.65 32.37
CA ASP A 328 11.35 -12.84 33.52
C ASP A 328 12.63 -12.05 33.20
N ARG A 329 12.46 -10.86 32.60
CA ARG A 329 13.54 -9.94 32.18
C ARG A 329 13.13 -8.48 32.28
N SER A 330 14.11 -7.58 32.24
CA SER A 330 13.88 -6.16 31.96
C SER A 330 13.38 -5.93 30.53
N TRP A 331 12.56 -4.90 30.34
CA TRP A 331 12.21 -4.40 29.00
C TRP A 331 13.47 -4.01 28.22
N MET A 332 14.37 -3.23 28.83
CA MET A 332 15.67 -2.94 28.22
C MET A 332 16.56 -4.19 28.18
N ILE A 333 17.02 -4.56 26.99
CA ILE A 333 17.98 -5.66 26.79
C ILE A 333 19.43 -5.16 27.02
N PRO A 334 20.28 -5.91 27.75
CA PRO A 334 21.72 -5.68 27.77
C PRO A 334 22.38 -6.13 26.46
N PHE A 335 22.32 -5.28 25.43
CA PHE A 335 22.84 -5.59 24.09
C PHE A 335 24.37 -5.47 23.97
N TRP A 336 25.03 -4.85 24.95
CA TRP A 336 26.49 -4.64 24.98
C TRP A 336 27.28 -5.91 25.33
N ASP A 337 26.67 -6.91 25.97
CA ASP A 337 27.33 -8.16 26.41
C ASP A 337 27.53 -9.18 25.27
N LEU A 338 27.50 -8.74 24.01
CA LEU A 338 27.62 -9.59 22.82
C LEU A 338 29.03 -9.52 22.20
N SER A 339 29.62 -10.68 21.90
CA SER A 339 30.91 -10.75 21.19
C SER A 339 30.86 -10.02 19.83
N ALA A 340 31.92 -9.28 19.50
CA ALA A 340 32.01 -8.49 18.28
C ALA A 340 31.78 -9.30 16.99
N GLY A 341 32.16 -10.58 16.96
CA GLY A 341 31.86 -11.47 15.84
C GLY A 341 30.36 -11.64 15.60
N ASN A 342 29.57 -11.77 16.68
CA ASN A 342 28.13 -11.91 16.62
C ASN A 342 27.44 -10.59 16.26
N ILE A 343 28.02 -9.44 16.66
CA ILE A 343 27.57 -8.11 16.26
C ILE A 343 27.64 -7.93 14.74
N PHE A 344 28.71 -8.39 14.09
CA PHE A 344 28.80 -8.39 12.62
C PHE A 344 27.96 -9.49 11.97
N LEU A 345 27.79 -10.65 12.61
CA LEU A 345 26.91 -11.73 12.15
C LEU A 345 25.43 -11.31 12.08
N ALA A 346 25.00 -10.30 12.84
CA ALA A 346 23.65 -9.72 12.75
C ALA A 346 23.41 -8.90 11.47
N MET A 347 24.46 -8.47 10.76
CA MET A 347 24.34 -7.54 9.63
C MET A 347 23.59 -8.12 8.40
N PRO A 348 23.78 -9.38 7.97
CA PRO A 348 22.99 -9.97 6.88
C PRO A 348 21.51 -10.14 7.24
N PHE A 349 21.21 -10.47 8.50
CA PHE A 349 19.84 -10.56 9.02
C PHE A 349 19.15 -9.19 8.99
N ALA A 350 19.85 -8.13 9.40
CA ALA A 350 19.38 -6.75 9.31
C ALA A 350 19.15 -6.25 7.87
N LEU A 351 20.00 -6.69 6.92
CA LEU A 351 19.81 -6.40 5.50
C LEU A 351 18.53 -7.04 4.95
N LEU A 352 18.29 -8.32 5.27
CA LEU A 352 17.07 -9.03 4.87
C LEU A 352 15.82 -8.41 5.49
N LEU A 353 15.88 -8.05 6.78
CA LEU A 353 14.81 -7.31 7.47
C LEU A 353 14.54 -5.95 6.84
N THR A 354 15.58 -5.22 6.44
CA THR A 354 15.45 -3.89 5.82
C THR A 354 14.87 -3.99 4.40
N ILE A 355 15.22 -5.02 3.63
CA ILE A 355 14.60 -5.29 2.32
C ILE A 355 13.11 -5.60 2.49
N LEU A 356 12.73 -6.41 3.49
CA LEU A 356 11.34 -6.71 3.82
C LEU A 356 10.57 -5.44 4.20
N PHE A 357 11.10 -4.66 5.14
CA PHE A 357 10.42 -3.48 5.67
C PHE A 357 10.31 -2.37 4.62
N TRP A 358 11.34 -2.18 3.78
CA TRP A 358 11.27 -1.27 2.64
C TRP A 358 10.19 -1.68 1.62
N PHE A 359 9.97 -2.99 1.40
CA PHE A 359 8.91 -3.44 0.50
C PHE A 359 7.52 -3.33 1.16
N ASP A 360 7.30 -4.04 2.27
CA ASP A 360 6.02 -4.12 2.98
C ASP A 360 5.44 -2.75 3.31
N HIS A 361 6.24 -1.84 3.88
CA HIS A 361 5.76 -0.53 4.33
C HIS A 361 5.35 0.36 3.14
N ASN A 362 6.17 0.40 2.10
CA ASN A 362 5.86 1.19 0.92
C ASN A 362 4.69 0.61 0.13
N VAL A 363 4.56 -0.72 0.05
CA VAL A 363 3.39 -1.39 -0.57
C VAL A 363 2.12 -1.14 0.24
N SER A 364 2.17 -1.24 1.58
CA SER A 364 1.05 -0.85 2.46
C SER A 364 0.65 0.62 2.26
N SER A 365 1.63 1.53 2.16
CA SER A 365 1.38 2.96 1.88
C SER A 365 0.78 3.21 0.49
N LEU A 366 1.29 2.55 -0.56
CA LEU A 366 0.74 2.66 -1.91
C LEU A 366 -0.69 2.11 -2.00
N ILE A 367 -1.01 1.03 -1.29
CA ILE A 367 -2.36 0.44 -1.27
C ILE A 367 -3.34 1.31 -0.45
N ALA A 368 -2.91 1.93 0.66
CA ALA A 368 -3.68 2.99 1.33
C ALA A 368 -3.87 4.26 0.47
N GLN A 369 -3.14 4.37 -0.64
CA GLN A 369 -3.16 5.50 -1.58
C GLN A 369 -3.59 5.05 -3.00
N GLY A 370 -4.30 3.92 -3.08
CA GLY A 370 -4.80 3.34 -4.32
C GLY A 370 -5.67 4.31 -5.14
N THR A 371 -5.71 4.10 -6.46
CA THR A 371 -6.45 4.95 -7.42
C THR A 371 -7.94 5.12 -7.12
N GLU A 372 -8.52 4.19 -6.36
CA GLU A 372 -9.90 4.16 -5.89
C GLU A 372 -10.20 5.15 -4.75
N PHE A 373 -9.17 5.72 -4.11
CA PHE A 373 -9.31 6.65 -2.98
C PHE A 373 -9.02 8.10 -3.40
N PRO A 374 -10.02 8.99 -3.44
CA PRO A 374 -9.82 10.43 -3.73
C PRO A 374 -9.21 11.16 -2.52
N LEU A 375 -7.90 10.96 -2.35
CA LEU A 375 -7.04 11.68 -1.41
C LEU A 375 -6.76 13.11 -1.88
N ARG A 376 -6.44 14.01 -0.94
CA ARG A 376 -6.25 15.45 -1.22
C ARG A 376 -4.93 16.00 -0.68
N LYS A 377 -4.34 15.39 0.34
CA LYS A 377 -3.07 15.85 0.93
C LYS A 377 -1.90 15.03 0.35
N PRO A 378 -0.71 15.63 0.20
CA PRO A 378 0.43 14.94 -0.41
C PRO A 378 0.96 13.78 0.48
N PRO A 379 1.47 12.69 -0.14
CA PRO A 379 2.17 11.61 0.55
C PRO A 379 3.64 11.98 0.87
N GLY A 380 4.34 11.13 1.63
CA GLY A 380 5.75 11.36 2.01
C GLY A 380 6.54 10.11 2.38
N PHE A 381 6.81 9.25 1.39
CA PHE A 381 7.45 7.94 1.57
C PHE A 381 8.86 7.98 2.21
N HIS A 382 9.66 9.03 1.97
CA HIS A 382 11.05 9.08 2.46
C HIS A 382 11.13 9.29 3.97
N TRP A 383 10.22 10.12 4.50
CA TRP A 383 10.14 10.40 5.93
C TRP A 383 9.60 9.19 6.70
N ASP A 384 8.62 8.49 6.13
CA ASP A 384 8.00 7.34 6.79
C ASP A 384 8.94 6.12 6.86
N ILE A 385 9.82 5.92 5.85
CA ILE A 385 10.92 4.95 5.92
C ILE A 385 12.01 5.34 6.93
N PHE A 386 12.30 6.64 7.12
CA PHE A 386 13.21 7.10 8.19
C PHE A 386 12.60 6.82 9.58
N LEU A 387 11.29 7.06 9.73
CA LEU A 387 10.54 6.81 10.95
C LEU A 387 10.45 5.31 11.28
N LEU A 388 10.27 4.46 10.27
CA LEU A 388 10.28 2.99 10.39
C LEU A 388 11.63 2.46 10.91
N GLY A 389 12.73 3.06 10.47
CA GLY A 389 14.06 2.77 11.03
C GLY A 389 14.14 3.07 12.53
N LEU A 390 13.56 4.20 12.96
CA LEU A 390 13.54 4.61 14.37
C LEU A 390 12.63 3.71 15.23
N THR A 391 11.43 3.33 14.75
CA THR A 391 10.56 2.39 15.48
C THR A 391 11.19 1.00 15.58
N THR A 392 11.89 0.55 14.54
CA THR A 392 12.65 -0.72 14.53
C THR A 392 13.76 -0.73 15.59
N PHE A 393 14.50 0.37 15.74
CA PHE A 393 15.51 0.54 16.79
C PHE A 393 14.93 0.51 18.21
N ILE A 394 13.85 1.26 18.44
CA ILE A 394 13.16 1.31 19.75
C ILE A 394 12.61 -0.08 20.12
N ALA A 395 12.00 -0.78 19.15
CA ALA A 395 11.52 -2.14 19.32
C ALA A 395 12.67 -3.12 19.65
N GLY A 396 13.83 -2.98 19.00
CA GLY A 396 15.03 -3.77 19.26
C GLY A 396 15.57 -3.61 20.68
N ILE A 397 15.63 -2.38 21.21
CA ILE A 397 16.10 -2.11 22.59
C ILE A 397 15.14 -2.69 23.64
N LEU A 398 13.83 -2.61 23.39
CA LEU A 398 12.79 -3.15 24.28
C LEU A 398 12.62 -4.67 24.17
N GLY A 399 13.23 -5.31 23.18
CA GLY A 399 13.00 -6.72 22.91
C GLY A 399 11.54 -7.02 22.61
N VAL A 400 10.93 -6.23 21.74
CA VAL A 400 9.63 -6.52 21.13
C VAL A 400 9.81 -6.81 19.64
N PRO A 401 8.89 -7.57 19.01
CA PRO A 401 8.87 -7.75 17.56
C PRO A 401 8.87 -6.41 16.82
N PHE A 402 9.58 -6.33 15.70
CA PHE A 402 9.66 -5.09 14.92
C PHE A 402 8.30 -4.78 14.25
N PRO A 403 7.68 -3.61 14.51
CA PRO A 403 6.38 -3.26 13.93
C PRO A 403 6.54 -2.65 12.53
N ASN A 404 5.70 -3.09 11.59
CA ASN A 404 5.80 -2.78 10.15
C ASN A 404 4.42 -2.45 9.54
N GLY A 405 4.41 -1.86 8.34
CA GLY A 405 3.18 -1.50 7.61
C GLY A 405 2.29 -2.72 7.32
N LEU A 406 1.02 -2.65 7.72
CA LEU A 406 0.06 -3.73 7.56
C LEU A 406 -0.67 -3.63 6.21
N ILE A 407 -0.56 -4.65 5.35
CA ILE A 407 -1.10 -4.59 3.98
C ILE A 407 -2.64 -4.63 3.93
N PRO A 408 -3.36 -5.64 4.47
CA PRO A 408 -4.82 -5.65 4.33
C PRO A 408 -5.52 -4.62 5.22
N GLN A 409 -4.94 -4.23 6.36
CA GLN A 409 -5.50 -3.22 7.26
C GLN A 409 -5.47 -1.79 6.67
N ALA A 410 -4.47 -1.45 5.86
CA ALA A 410 -4.29 -0.13 5.27
C ALA A 410 -5.43 0.34 4.32
N PRO A 411 -5.90 -0.46 3.33
CA PRO A 411 -7.06 -0.10 2.51
C PRO A 411 -8.37 -0.18 3.31
N PHE A 412 -8.52 -1.14 4.24
CA PHE A 412 -9.71 -1.20 5.11
C PHE A 412 -9.86 0.04 5.99
N HIS A 413 -8.76 0.56 6.55
CA HIS A 413 -8.73 1.83 7.26
C HIS A 413 -9.18 2.99 6.36
N THR A 414 -8.59 3.10 5.17
CA THR A 414 -8.90 4.16 4.20
C THR A 414 -10.36 4.11 3.74
N ASN A 415 -10.89 2.92 3.45
CA ASN A 415 -12.29 2.69 3.08
C ASN A 415 -13.26 3.03 4.23
N SER A 416 -12.92 2.73 5.50
CA SER A 416 -13.76 3.11 6.64
C SER A 416 -13.96 4.63 6.75
N LEU A 417 -12.96 5.41 6.32
CA LEU A 417 -12.94 6.88 6.28
C LEU A 417 -13.53 7.48 4.98
N CYS A 418 -13.90 6.66 3.99
CA CYS A 418 -14.42 7.12 2.70
C CYS A 418 -15.85 7.66 2.80
N VAL A 419 -16.01 8.97 2.57
CA VAL A 419 -17.32 9.61 2.41
C VAL A 419 -17.85 9.27 1.03
N THR A 420 -18.93 8.47 0.97
CA THR A 420 -19.54 8.03 -0.29
C THR A 420 -20.84 8.75 -0.54
N ARG A 421 -20.96 9.40 -1.70
CA ARG A 421 -22.16 10.09 -2.18
C ARG A 421 -22.95 9.17 -3.11
N GLN A 422 -24.28 9.26 -3.06
CA GLN A 422 -25.12 8.65 -4.09
C GLN A 422 -25.27 9.64 -5.24
N VAL A 423 -24.91 9.21 -6.43
CA VAL A 423 -25.17 9.91 -7.69
C VAL A 423 -26.23 9.10 -8.43
N ASN A 424 -27.31 9.76 -8.83
CA ASN A 424 -28.30 9.13 -9.70
C ASN A 424 -27.69 9.03 -11.09
N ASP A 425 -27.59 7.81 -11.63
CA ASP A 425 -27.10 7.61 -12.99
C ASP A 425 -28.06 8.29 -13.98
N SER A 426 -27.55 9.21 -14.80
CA SER A 426 -28.39 10.11 -15.63
C SER A 426 -28.76 9.51 -16.99
N ASP A 427 -28.13 8.40 -17.37
CA ASP A 427 -28.38 7.72 -18.64
C ASP A 427 -29.78 7.09 -18.68
N GLU A 428 -30.51 7.34 -19.78
CA GLU A 428 -31.87 6.79 -19.95
C GLU A 428 -31.91 5.25 -19.96
N SER A 429 -30.77 4.60 -20.23
CA SER A 429 -30.59 3.14 -20.21
C SER A 429 -30.53 2.54 -18.80
N ASN A 430 -30.20 3.32 -17.77
CA ASN A 430 -29.96 2.87 -16.39
C ASN A 430 -30.91 3.49 -15.36
N LYS A 431 -32.02 4.12 -15.80
CA LYS A 431 -33.05 4.77 -14.95
C LYS A 431 -33.38 3.96 -13.69
N GLY A 432 -32.85 4.42 -12.55
CA GLY A 432 -33.06 3.83 -11.23
C GLY A 432 -31.80 3.34 -10.51
N LYS A 433 -30.66 3.17 -11.19
CA LYS A 433 -29.38 2.86 -10.52
C LYS A 433 -28.82 4.10 -9.82
N THR A 434 -28.73 4.05 -8.50
CA THR A 434 -27.94 5.00 -7.71
C THR A 434 -26.50 4.50 -7.63
N SER A 435 -25.61 5.06 -8.44
CA SER A 435 -24.19 4.78 -8.34
C SER A 435 -23.62 5.38 -7.06
N ARG A 436 -22.74 4.65 -6.38
CA ARG A 436 -22.15 5.05 -5.09
C ARG A 436 -20.69 5.45 -5.31
N ILE A 437 -20.46 6.72 -5.62
CA ILE A 437 -19.13 7.27 -5.87
C ILE A 437 -18.50 7.71 -4.53
N VAL A 438 -17.20 7.51 -4.37
CA VAL A 438 -16.44 8.08 -3.25
C VAL A 438 -16.21 9.57 -3.52
N ASP A 439 -16.67 10.43 -2.62
CA ASP A 439 -16.65 11.90 -2.76
C ASP A 439 -15.35 12.50 -2.18
N HIS A 440 -14.91 11.98 -1.03
CA HIS A 440 -13.60 12.25 -0.42
C HIS A 440 -13.26 11.26 0.70
N VAL A 441 -11.99 11.21 1.10
CA VAL A 441 -11.53 10.49 2.31
C VAL A 441 -11.30 11.48 3.45
N VAL A 442 -11.68 11.12 4.68
CA VAL A 442 -11.34 11.91 5.88
C VAL A 442 -9.91 11.59 6.32
N GLU A 443 -8.94 12.35 5.81
CA GLU A 443 -7.51 12.21 6.15
C GLU A 443 -7.19 12.79 7.54
N GLN A 444 -7.00 11.94 8.55
CA GLN A 444 -6.74 12.37 9.94
C GLN A 444 -5.76 11.45 10.70
N ARG A 445 -5.34 11.88 11.90
CA ARG A 445 -4.39 11.17 12.79
C ARG A 445 -5.03 10.44 13.98
N VAL A 446 -6.22 10.86 14.39
CA VAL A 446 -6.84 10.44 15.65
C VAL A 446 -7.18 8.95 15.68
N SER A 447 -7.60 8.36 14.57
CA SER A 447 -7.97 6.94 14.46
C SER A 447 -6.82 5.98 14.76
N ASN A 448 -5.65 6.17 14.14
CA ASN A 448 -4.46 5.35 14.36
C ASN A 448 -3.94 5.51 15.80
N LEU A 449 -3.96 6.75 16.33
CA LEU A 449 -3.64 7.02 17.75
C LEU A 449 -4.64 6.35 18.70
N ALA A 450 -5.94 6.47 18.45
CA ALA A 450 -7.00 5.90 19.28
C ALA A 450 -6.95 4.36 19.26
N GLN A 451 -6.70 3.75 18.10
CA GLN A 451 -6.45 2.32 17.99
C GLN A 451 -5.23 1.90 18.83
N GLY A 452 -4.12 2.64 18.76
CA GLY A 452 -2.94 2.39 19.60
C GLY A 452 -3.23 2.52 21.10
N LEU A 453 -3.98 3.55 21.52
CA LEU A 453 -4.37 3.77 22.91
C LEU A 453 -5.37 2.71 23.42
N LEU A 454 -6.27 2.22 22.56
CA LEU A 454 -7.17 1.10 22.88
C LEU A 454 -6.38 -0.20 23.06
N THR A 455 -5.41 -0.50 22.19
CA THR A 455 -4.49 -1.64 22.34
C THR A 455 -3.65 -1.57 23.61
N LEU A 456 -3.19 -0.37 24.00
CA LEU A 456 -2.53 -0.13 25.29
C LEU A 456 -3.49 -0.38 26.47
N GLY A 457 -4.78 -0.03 26.32
CA GLY A 457 -5.84 -0.40 27.26
C GLY A 457 -6.00 -1.91 27.42
N THR A 458 -5.90 -2.69 26.34
CA THR A 458 -6.00 -4.15 26.38
C THR A 458 -4.84 -4.83 27.13
N MET A 459 -3.69 -4.16 27.25
CA MET A 459 -2.56 -4.63 28.07
C MET A 459 -2.79 -4.50 29.59
N THR A 460 -3.88 -3.86 30.03
CA THR A 460 -4.24 -3.80 31.45
C THR A 460 -4.82 -5.13 31.96
N GLY A 461 -4.59 -5.42 33.24
CA GLY A 461 -4.96 -6.69 33.88
C GLY A 461 -6.36 -7.25 33.57
N PRO A 462 -7.47 -6.49 33.68
CA PRO A 462 -8.80 -7.04 33.42
C PRO A 462 -9.01 -7.47 31.96
N PHE A 463 -8.42 -6.75 30.99
CA PHE A 463 -8.55 -7.12 29.57
C PHE A 463 -7.62 -8.28 29.19
N LEU A 464 -6.44 -8.40 29.80
CA LEU A 464 -5.60 -9.60 29.64
C LEU A 464 -6.29 -10.87 30.13
N ILE A 465 -7.07 -10.80 31.22
CA ILE A 465 -7.90 -11.93 31.69
C ILE A 465 -8.96 -12.30 30.64
N VAL A 466 -9.59 -11.33 29.98
CA VAL A 466 -10.55 -11.59 28.90
C VAL A 466 -9.85 -12.18 27.66
N LEU A 467 -8.65 -11.71 27.31
CA LEU A 467 -7.86 -12.29 26.22
C LEU A 467 -7.46 -13.75 26.51
N HIS A 468 -7.15 -14.09 27.76
CA HIS A 468 -6.85 -15.47 28.18
C HIS A 468 -8.03 -16.44 28.04
N LEU A 469 -9.27 -15.94 27.95
CA LEU A 469 -10.43 -16.80 27.69
C LEU A 469 -10.53 -17.23 26.22
N ILE A 470 -9.86 -16.54 25.29
CA ILE A 470 -9.98 -16.83 23.85
C ILE A 470 -9.37 -18.22 23.56
N PRO A 471 -10.16 -19.19 23.06
CA PRO A 471 -9.65 -20.50 22.66
C PRO A 471 -8.76 -20.38 21.42
N GLN A 472 -7.66 -21.11 21.38
CA GLN A 472 -6.76 -21.10 20.23
C GLN A 472 -7.43 -21.62 18.94
N GLY A 473 -8.45 -22.48 19.05
CA GLY A 473 -9.29 -22.89 17.92
C GLY A 473 -10.13 -21.75 17.31
N VAL A 474 -10.52 -20.74 18.11
CA VAL A 474 -11.17 -19.52 17.59
C VAL A 474 -10.17 -18.67 16.81
N LEU A 475 -8.91 -18.60 17.26
CA LEU A 475 -7.83 -17.91 16.54
C LEU A 475 -7.47 -18.63 15.22
N ALA A 476 -7.55 -19.97 15.17
CA ALA A 476 -7.44 -20.72 13.91
C ALA A 476 -8.60 -20.40 12.94
N GLY A 477 -9.83 -20.25 13.45
CA GLY A 477 -10.97 -19.78 12.65
C GLY A 477 -10.74 -18.39 12.06
N LEU A 478 -10.20 -17.46 12.86
CA LEU A 478 -9.80 -16.12 12.41
C LEU A 478 -8.71 -16.19 11.32
N PHE A 479 -7.69 -17.04 11.46
CA PHE A 479 -6.67 -17.27 10.41
C PHE A 479 -7.34 -17.63 9.07
N PHE A 480 -8.38 -18.48 9.08
CA PHE A 480 -9.13 -18.82 7.87
C PHE A 480 -9.98 -17.67 7.32
N VAL A 481 -10.66 -16.91 8.19
CA VAL A 481 -11.46 -15.74 7.77
C VAL A 481 -10.57 -14.74 7.03
N MET A 482 -9.43 -14.39 7.62
CA MET A 482 -8.45 -13.49 7.02
C MET A 482 -7.85 -14.04 5.72
N GLY A 483 -7.48 -15.33 5.71
CA GLY A 483 -6.91 -15.98 4.53
C GLY A 483 -7.89 -16.01 3.35
N ILE A 484 -9.16 -16.35 3.58
CA ILE A 484 -10.17 -16.37 2.51
C ILE A 484 -10.55 -14.96 2.06
N GLN A 485 -10.71 -13.99 2.97
CA GLN A 485 -11.00 -12.60 2.58
C GLN A 485 -9.84 -11.99 1.75
N ALA A 486 -8.59 -12.19 2.17
CA ALA A 486 -7.42 -11.76 1.42
C ALA A 486 -7.28 -12.47 0.08
N LEU A 487 -7.65 -13.76 0.00
CA LEU A 487 -7.66 -14.51 -1.25
C LEU A 487 -8.73 -14.00 -2.22
N VAL A 488 -9.97 -13.79 -1.76
CA VAL A 488 -11.09 -13.30 -2.60
C VAL A 488 -10.83 -11.86 -3.10
N GLY A 489 -10.25 -10.99 -2.27
CA GLY A 489 -9.91 -9.62 -2.65
C GLY A 489 -8.68 -9.49 -3.58
N ASN A 490 -7.93 -10.56 -3.83
CA ASN A 490 -6.69 -10.50 -4.59
C ASN A 490 -6.89 -10.45 -6.12
N GLY A 491 -6.09 -9.63 -6.82
CA GLY A 491 -6.17 -9.51 -8.27
C GLY A 491 -5.90 -10.80 -9.03
N ILE A 492 -5.02 -11.69 -8.55
CA ILE A 492 -4.78 -13.02 -9.15
C ILE A 492 -6.06 -13.85 -9.10
N THR A 493 -6.74 -13.90 -7.95
CA THR A 493 -7.99 -14.65 -7.79
C THR A 493 -9.09 -14.09 -8.68
N GLN A 494 -9.19 -12.76 -8.82
CA GLN A 494 -10.17 -12.14 -9.72
C GLN A 494 -9.86 -12.41 -11.20
N LYS A 495 -8.58 -12.38 -11.61
CA LYS A 495 -8.13 -12.79 -12.95
C LYS A 495 -8.44 -14.27 -13.21
N MET A 496 -8.17 -15.17 -12.25
CA MET A 496 -8.52 -16.60 -12.32
C MET A 496 -10.02 -16.83 -12.41
N LEU A 497 -10.83 -16.11 -11.62
CA LEU A 497 -12.29 -16.19 -11.64
C LEU A 497 -12.83 -15.72 -13.00
N PHE A 498 -12.29 -14.63 -13.56
CA PHE A 498 -12.62 -14.15 -14.91
C PHE A 498 -12.25 -15.17 -16.01
N LEU A 499 -11.13 -15.88 -15.88
CA LEU A 499 -10.73 -16.95 -16.79
C LEU A 499 -11.63 -18.20 -16.70
N ALA A 500 -12.18 -18.49 -15.51
CA ALA A 500 -13.11 -19.58 -15.28
C ALA A 500 -14.59 -19.24 -15.61
N ARG A 501 -14.94 -17.95 -15.66
CA ARG A 501 -16.31 -17.46 -15.89
C ARG A 501 -16.73 -17.60 -17.34
N GLU A 502 -17.95 -18.09 -17.55
CA GLU A 502 -18.52 -18.25 -18.90
C GLU A 502 -18.69 -16.88 -19.59
N LYS A 503 -18.42 -16.83 -20.90
CA LYS A 503 -18.48 -15.61 -21.72
C LYS A 503 -19.84 -14.91 -21.69
N SER A 504 -20.91 -15.66 -21.47
CA SER A 504 -22.30 -15.19 -21.33
C SER A 504 -22.55 -14.39 -20.03
N LEU A 505 -21.69 -14.56 -19.02
CA LEU A 505 -21.85 -14.00 -17.67
C LEU A 505 -20.86 -12.86 -17.36
N THR A 506 -19.84 -12.61 -18.19
CA THR A 506 -18.96 -11.43 -18.10
C THR A 506 -19.67 -10.16 -18.59
N GLN A 507 -19.48 -9.03 -17.91
CA GLN A 507 -20.12 -7.77 -18.32
C GLN A 507 -19.26 -7.08 -19.38
N GLY A 508 -19.90 -6.43 -20.37
CA GLY A 508 -19.18 -5.69 -21.43
C GLY A 508 -18.38 -4.47 -20.92
N SER A 509 -18.60 -4.08 -19.66
CA SER A 509 -17.85 -3.04 -18.94
C SER A 509 -16.53 -3.53 -18.32
N ASP A 510 -16.30 -4.84 -18.19
CA ASP A 510 -15.08 -5.37 -17.59
C ASP A 510 -13.86 -5.03 -18.47
N PRO A 511 -12.82 -4.30 -18.00
CA PRO A 511 -11.67 -3.92 -18.82
C PRO A 511 -10.90 -5.14 -19.34
N LEU A 512 -10.89 -6.24 -18.57
CA LEU A 512 -10.35 -7.55 -18.96
C LEU A 512 -11.06 -8.16 -20.17
N ALA A 513 -12.31 -7.78 -20.45
CA ALA A 513 -13.06 -8.23 -21.63
C ALA A 513 -12.69 -7.45 -22.91
N ARG A 514 -12.01 -6.30 -22.81
CA ARG A 514 -11.53 -5.51 -23.95
C ARG A 514 -10.23 -6.05 -24.58
N LEU A 515 -9.50 -6.96 -23.91
CA LEU A 515 -8.31 -7.57 -24.50
C LEU A 515 -8.69 -8.56 -25.61
N GLU A 516 -8.27 -8.26 -26.85
CA GLU A 516 -8.40 -9.16 -28.01
C GLU A 516 -7.86 -10.58 -27.72
N ARG A 517 -6.76 -10.65 -26.96
CA ARG A 517 -5.96 -11.85 -26.76
C ARG A 517 -6.14 -12.44 -25.36
N ARG A 518 -7.21 -13.20 -25.15
CA ARG A 518 -7.45 -13.96 -23.89
C ARG A 518 -6.32 -14.93 -23.49
N SER A 519 -5.45 -15.35 -24.41
CA SER A 519 -4.25 -16.12 -24.06
C SER A 519 -3.17 -15.30 -23.34
N SER A 520 -3.11 -13.98 -23.53
CA SER A 520 -2.21 -13.12 -22.75
C SER A 520 -2.58 -13.13 -21.27
N VAL A 521 -3.88 -13.10 -20.94
CA VAL A 521 -4.36 -13.19 -19.54
C VAL A 521 -3.94 -14.52 -18.89
N TRP A 522 -4.08 -15.65 -19.61
CA TRP A 522 -3.61 -16.95 -19.13
C TRP A 522 -2.10 -17.00 -18.88
N ILE A 523 -1.29 -16.45 -19.78
CA ILE A 523 0.17 -16.41 -19.63
C ILE A 523 0.57 -15.51 -18.46
N PHE A 524 -0.07 -14.35 -18.32
CA PHE A 524 0.16 -13.40 -17.23
C PHE A 524 -0.13 -14.04 -15.86
N VAL A 525 -1.32 -14.61 -15.67
CA VAL A 525 -1.70 -15.34 -14.44
C VAL A 525 -0.78 -16.53 -14.18
N SER A 526 -0.30 -17.22 -15.22
CA SER A 526 0.68 -18.31 -15.06
C SER A 526 2.04 -17.81 -14.54
N ILE A 527 2.47 -16.61 -14.93
CA ILE A 527 3.69 -15.97 -14.41
C ILE A 527 3.47 -15.49 -12.97
N GLU A 528 2.30 -14.93 -12.64
CA GLU A 528 1.94 -14.56 -11.27
C GLU A 528 1.95 -15.77 -10.32
N LEU A 529 1.29 -16.86 -10.72
CA LEU A 529 1.26 -18.11 -9.95
C LEU A 529 2.64 -18.77 -9.83
N LEU A 530 3.51 -18.65 -10.84
CA LEU A 530 4.90 -19.14 -10.76
C LEU A 530 5.73 -18.30 -9.77
N GLY A 531 5.56 -16.98 -9.76
CA GLY A 531 6.21 -16.08 -8.79
C GLY A 531 5.75 -16.34 -7.35
N PHE A 532 4.45 -16.55 -7.15
CA PHE A 532 3.89 -17.01 -5.89
C PHE A 532 4.47 -18.37 -5.48
N ALA A 533 4.42 -19.38 -6.34
CA ALA A 533 4.84 -20.74 -6.03
C ALA A 533 6.34 -20.81 -5.67
N ALA A 534 7.20 -20.06 -6.37
CA ALA A 534 8.62 -19.94 -6.03
C ALA A 534 8.80 -19.33 -4.63
N THR A 535 8.15 -18.20 -4.35
CA THR A 535 8.22 -17.51 -3.04
C THR A 535 7.73 -18.42 -1.91
N PHE A 536 6.58 -19.07 -2.09
CA PHE A 536 5.98 -19.96 -1.10
C PHE A 536 6.83 -21.22 -0.85
N ALA A 537 7.38 -21.85 -1.90
CA ALA A 537 8.25 -23.02 -1.76
C ALA A 537 9.51 -22.71 -0.94
N ILE A 538 10.12 -21.54 -1.15
CA ILE A 538 11.30 -21.09 -0.41
C ILE A 538 10.97 -20.89 1.08
N THR A 539 9.77 -20.39 1.41
CA THR A 539 9.34 -20.19 2.80
C THR A 539 9.03 -21.46 3.58
N GLN A 540 8.95 -22.62 2.91
CA GLN A 540 8.89 -23.94 3.57
C GLN A 540 10.28 -24.56 3.82
N SER A 541 11.37 -23.85 3.49
CA SER A 541 12.75 -24.34 3.58
C SER A 541 13.56 -23.56 4.63
N ILE A 542 14.76 -24.07 4.99
CA ILE A 542 15.71 -23.34 5.86
C ILE A 542 16.13 -21.99 5.24
N ALA A 543 16.05 -21.85 3.91
CA ALA A 543 16.29 -20.58 3.21
C ALA A 543 15.11 -19.59 3.31
N ALA A 544 14.08 -19.86 4.11
CA ALA A 544 12.91 -19.00 4.30
C ALA A 544 13.29 -17.55 4.57
N ILE A 545 14.33 -17.27 5.39
CA ILE A 545 14.80 -15.91 5.68
C ILE A 545 15.14 -15.07 4.43
N GLY A 546 15.45 -15.72 3.30
CA GLY A 546 15.71 -15.08 2.01
C GLY A 546 14.47 -14.64 1.23
N PHE A 547 13.24 -14.97 1.67
CA PHE A 547 12.01 -14.65 0.94
C PHE A 547 11.86 -13.16 0.49
N PRO A 548 12.31 -12.14 1.26
CA PRO A 548 12.19 -10.73 0.84
C PRO A 548 12.96 -10.41 -0.44
N VAL A 549 14.08 -11.12 -0.67
CA VAL A 549 14.91 -10.97 -1.87
C VAL A 549 14.19 -11.49 -3.12
N PHE A 550 13.41 -12.56 -2.98
CA PHE A 550 12.62 -13.12 -4.08
C PHE A 550 11.44 -12.22 -4.44
N ILE A 551 10.78 -11.60 -3.46
CA ILE A 551 9.74 -10.59 -3.70
C ILE A 551 10.34 -9.38 -4.43
N LEU A 552 11.49 -8.87 -3.97
CA LEU A 552 12.20 -7.77 -4.63
C LEU A 552 12.63 -8.14 -6.07
N LEU A 553 12.95 -9.42 -6.33
CA LEU A 553 13.28 -9.93 -7.67
C LEU A 553 12.07 -9.97 -8.63
N LEU A 554 10.82 -9.99 -8.14
CA LEU A 554 9.63 -9.87 -9.00
C LEU A 554 9.56 -8.51 -9.72
N ILE A 555 10.09 -7.44 -9.11
CA ILE A 555 10.08 -6.08 -9.66
C ILE A 555 10.92 -5.96 -10.96
N PRO A 556 12.20 -6.36 -11.03
CA PRO A 556 12.96 -6.36 -12.28
C PRO A 556 12.46 -7.41 -13.28
N VAL A 557 11.85 -8.52 -12.84
CA VAL A 557 11.14 -9.45 -13.75
C VAL A 557 9.98 -8.74 -14.44
N ARG A 558 9.14 -8.01 -13.71
CA ARG A 558 8.09 -7.14 -14.27
C ARG A 558 8.68 -6.09 -15.21
N THR A 559 9.76 -5.42 -14.80
CA THR A 559 10.35 -4.28 -15.53
C THR A 559 11.06 -4.68 -16.84
N PHE A 560 11.77 -5.82 -16.87
CA PHE A 560 12.67 -6.19 -17.98
C PHE A 560 12.27 -7.44 -18.77
N LEU A 561 11.34 -8.26 -18.27
CA LEU A 561 10.93 -9.51 -18.91
C LEU A 561 9.52 -9.40 -19.53
N MET A 562 8.52 -8.90 -18.79
CA MET A 562 7.15 -8.81 -19.31
C MET A 562 7.00 -7.89 -20.55
N PRO A 563 7.69 -6.73 -20.68
CA PRO A 563 7.64 -5.91 -21.90
C PRO A 563 8.26 -6.56 -23.16
N LYS A 564 8.85 -7.76 -23.04
CA LYS A 564 9.33 -8.56 -24.18
C LYS A 564 8.30 -9.58 -24.68
N TRP A 565 7.21 -9.79 -23.94
CA TRP A 565 6.20 -10.82 -24.21
C TRP A 565 4.79 -10.26 -24.41
N PHE A 566 4.47 -9.10 -23.83
CA PHE A 566 3.16 -8.45 -23.94
C PHE A 566 3.22 -7.13 -24.72
N ARG A 567 2.12 -6.78 -25.39
CA ARG A 567 1.94 -5.42 -25.96
C ARG A 567 1.80 -4.38 -24.84
N PRO A 568 2.21 -3.11 -25.03
CA PRO A 568 2.06 -2.06 -24.02
C PRO A 568 0.61 -1.85 -23.56
N GLU A 569 -0.36 -1.94 -24.46
CA GLU A 569 -1.80 -1.84 -24.17
C GLU A 569 -2.30 -3.03 -23.32
N GLU A 570 -1.94 -4.27 -23.71
CA GLU A 570 -2.26 -5.47 -22.92
C GLU A 570 -1.67 -5.37 -21.50
N LEU A 571 -0.44 -4.88 -21.37
CA LEU A 571 0.23 -4.73 -20.08
C LEU A 571 -0.39 -3.61 -19.23
N ARG A 572 -0.76 -2.46 -19.82
CA ARG A 572 -1.47 -1.38 -19.11
C ARG A 572 -2.84 -1.85 -18.59
N ALA A 573 -3.57 -2.67 -19.35
CA ALA A 573 -4.86 -3.21 -18.93
C ALA A 573 -4.77 -4.33 -17.87
N LEU A 574 -3.64 -5.06 -17.80
CA LEU A 574 -3.41 -6.13 -16.82
C LEU A 574 -2.68 -5.67 -15.55
N ASP A 575 -1.90 -4.61 -15.63
CA ASP A 575 -0.95 -4.17 -14.59
C ASP A 575 -0.84 -2.64 -14.52
N ALA A 576 -1.96 -2.03 -14.15
CA ALA A 576 -2.07 -0.60 -13.83
C ALA A 576 -1.15 -0.20 -12.64
N PRO A 577 -0.80 1.09 -12.49
CA PRO A 577 -0.08 1.58 -11.32
C PRO A 577 -0.85 1.29 -10.00
N THR A 578 -0.10 1.10 -8.92
CA THR A 578 -0.66 0.77 -7.60
C THR A 578 -1.39 1.96 -6.96
N ALA A 579 -0.89 3.18 -7.19
CA ALA A 579 -1.44 4.43 -6.69
C ALA A 579 -1.58 5.46 -7.82
N GLY A 580 -2.45 6.46 -7.65
CA GLY A 580 -2.74 7.46 -8.69
C GLY A 580 -1.57 8.42 -8.99
N ALA A 581 -1.63 9.11 -10.14
CA ALA A 581 -0.57 10.01 -10.61
C ALA A 581 -0.16 11.09 -9.58
N PHE A 582 -1.14 11.67 -8.86
CA PHE A 582 -0.90 12.62 -7.75
C PHE A 582 -0.01 12.03 -6.63
N VAL A 583 -0.20 10.75 -6.31
CA VAL A 583 0.60 10.04 -5.32
C VAL A 583 1.99 9.73 -5.89
N MET A 584 2.03 9.21 -7.12
CA MET A 584 3.27 8.81 -7.79
C MET A 584 4.19 9.99 -8.14
N GLU A 585 3.67 11.21 -8.31
CA GLU A 585 4.51 12.42 -8.50
C GLU A 585 5.55 12.58 -7.36
N SER A 586 5.18 12.17 -6.14
CA SER A 586 6.08 12.26 -4.98
C SER A 586 7.36 11.42 -5.09
N VAL A 587 7.33 10.34 -5.88
CA VAL A 587 8.45 9.40 -6.14
C VAL A 587 8.97 9.46 -7.58
N GLY A 588 8.49 10.42 -8.38
CA GLY A 588 8.98 10.70 -9.74
C GLY A 588 8.10 10.23 -10.90
N GLY A 589 6.88 9.77 -10.63
CA GLY A 589 5.92 9.25 -11.61
C GLY A 589 5.88 7.71 -11.68
N ALA A 590 4.87 7.16 -12.35
CA ALA A 590 4.74 5.71 -12.54
C ALA A 590 5.55 5.22 -13.76
N TYR A 591 6.20 4.06 -13.65
CA TYR A 591 6.96 3.48 -14.77
C TYR A 591 6.01 2.88 -15.83
N GLY A 592 5.83 3.62 -16.93
CA GLY A 592 5.03 3.21 -18.10
C GLY A 592 4.10 4.30 -18.64
N GLU A 593 4.00 5.45 -17.95
CA GLU A 593 3.21 6.61 -18.35
C GLU A 593 4.13 7.73 -18.88
N GLU A 594 3.70 8.43 -19.93
CA GLU A 594 4.33 9.69 -20.35
C GLU A 594 3.63 10.87 -19.65
N PRO A 595 4.34 11.96 -19.30
CA PRO A 595 3.75 13.08 -18.58
C PRO A 595 2.86 13.93 -19.51
N ASP A 596 1.55 13.82 -19.31
CA ASP A 596 0.52 14.58 -20.02
C ASP A 596 0.77 16.10 -19.88
N SER A 597 1.21 16.77 -20.96
CA SER A 597 1.86 18.08 -20.85
C SER A 597 0.91 19.29 -20.79
N ASN A 598 -0.41 19.06 -20.80
CA ASN A 598 -1.44 20.09 -20.90
C ASN A 598 -2.36 20.06 -19.67
N GLY A 599 -1.95 20.76 -18.60
CA GLY A 599 -2.65 20.72 -17.31
C GLY A 599 -2.34 21.88 -16.37
N HIS A 600 -2.34 23.13 -16.87
CA HIS A 600 -2.23 24.34 -16.06
C HIS A 600 -3.38 25.30 -16.39
N GLY A 601 -4.46 25.24 -15.59
CA GLY A 601 -5.51 26.26 -15.58
C GLY A 601 -5.16 27.34 -14.55
N ASP A 602 -4.79 28.53 -15.02
CA ASP A 602 -4.50 29.68 -14.16
C ASP A 602 -5.80 30.35 -13.66
N SER A 603 -5.76 30.94 -12.47
CA SER A 603 -6.94 31.48 -11.78
C SER A 603 -7.02 33.00 -11.91
N GLY A 604 -7.65 33.50 -12.99
CA GLY A 604 -7.86 34.93 -13.24
C GLY A 604 -9.20 35.22 -13.92
N LEU A 605 -9.94 36.21 -13.40
CA LEU A 605 -11.25 36.63 -13.90
C LEU A 605 -11.24 38.13 -14.23
N GLU A 606 -11.41 38.48 -15.51
CA GLU A 606 -12.03 39.75 -15.93
C GLU A 606 -12.96 39.50 -17.13
N PRO A 607 -14.14 40.15 -17.20
CA PRO A 607 -15.09 39.96 -18.30
C PRO A 607 -15.02 41.06 -19.36
N THR A 608 -15.43 40.75 -20.59
CA THR A 608 -15.78 41.76 -21.61
C THR A 608 -16.95 41.26 -22.45
N GLU A 609 -17.93 42.11 -22.73
CA GLU A 609 -19.18 41.75 -23.43
C GLU A 609 -19.01 41.79 -24.96
N GLY A 610 -19.69 40.91 -25.71
CA GLY A 610 -19.32 40.63 -27.11
C GLY A 610 -20.42 40.22 -28.12
N ASN A 611 -21.70 40.34 -27.79
CA ASN A 611 -22.85 40.20 -28.71
C ASN A 611 -23.09 38.79 -29.33
N ALA A 612 -24.24 38.59 -30.01
CA ALA A 612 -24.72 37.26 -30.43
C ALA A 612 -25.44 37.25 -31.79
N GLN A 613 -25.53 36.08 -32.45
CA GLN A 613 -26.52 35.82 -33.50
C GLN A 613 -26.85 34.32 -33.67
N ARG A 614 -28.00 34.02 -34.29
CA ARG A 614 -28.63 32.67 -34.37
C ARG A 614 -28.63 32.12 -35.80
N SER A 615 -28.55 30.80 -35.95
CA SER A 615 -29.24 30.05 -37.01
C SER A 615 -29.46 28.57 -36.60
N HIS A 616 -30.24 27.81 -37.37
CA HIS A 616 -30.75 26.47 -37.00
C HIS A 616 -30.62 25.48 -38.19
N PRO A 617 -30.94 24.16 -38.06
CA PRO A 617 -29.99 23.10 -38.43
C PRO A 617 -30.25 22.43 -39.79
N ARG A 618 -29.28 21.61 -40.22
CA ARG A 618 -29.46 20.49 -41.16
C ARG A 618 -28.63 19.27 -40.73
N SER A 619 -29.13 18.09 -41.04
CA SER A 619 -28.49 16.78 -40.79
C SER A 619 -27.71 16.29 -42.01
N GLY A 620 -26.62 15.56 -41.78
CA GLY A 620 -25.75 15.06 -42.88
C GLY A 620 -24.49 14.33 -42.41
N GLN A 621 -24.69 13.17 -41.77
CA GLN A 621 -23.86 11.94 -41.74
C GLN A 621 -22.30 12.00 -41.77
N GLU A 622 -21.72 11.15 -40.91
CA GLU A 622 -20.42 10.44 -41.02
C GLU A 622 -19.17 10.91 -40.24
N SER A 623 -18.54 9.92 -39.58
CA SER A 623 -17.15 9.83 -39.07
C SER A 623 -16.52 10.99 -38.27
N ALA A 624 -16.85 11.08 -36.98
CA ALA A 624 -15.87 11.25 -35.90
C ALA A 624 -16.49 10.78 -34.56
N ILE A 625 -15.79 9.90 -33.82
CA ILE A 625 -16.06 9.60 -32.41
C ILE A 625 -14.70 9.70 -31.72
N ASP A 626 -14.58 10.62 -30.77
CA ASP A 626 -13.33 11.08 -30.17
C ASP A 626 -13.28 10.73 -28.67
N ASP A 627 -12.07 10.60 -28.11
CA ASP A 627 -11.80 10.02 -26.78
C ASP A 627 -12.06 11.01 -25.62
N THR A 628 -13.29 11.51 -25.48
CA THR A 628 -13.66 12.51 -24.47
C THR A 628 -14.81 12.08 -23.55
N LEU A 629 -14.59 11.08 -22.68
CA LEU A 629 -15.48 10.83 -21.54
C LEU A 629 -14.86 10.14 -20.29
N GLU A 630 -13.55 10.30 -20.05
CA GLU A 630 -12.92 9.78 -18.83
C GLU A 630 -11.91 10.77 -18.19
N ARG A 631 -12.31 12.04 -18.08
CA ARG A 631 -11.62 13.08 -17.28
C ARG A 631 -12.63 13.78 -16.37
N GLY A 632 -12.51 13.57 -15.05
CA GLY A 632 -13.50 14.01 -14.06
C GLY A 632 -13.40 15.49 -13.71
N GLU A 633 -13.84 16.37 -14.60
CA GLU A 633 -13.81 17.83 -14.37
C GLU A 633 -15.08 18.32 -13.65
N SER A 634 -14.87 19.05 -12.55
CA SER A 634 -15.94 19.52 -11.66
C SER A 634 -16.58 20.81 -12.18
N TYR A 635 -17.67 20.68 -12.95
CA TYR A 635 -18.47 21.83 -13.39
C TYR A 635 -19.22 22.50 -12.21
N GLU A 636 -18.80 23.72 -11.85
CA GLU A 636 -19.61 24.61 -11.02
C GLU A 636 -20.80 25.16 -11.82
N LEU A 637 -21.99 24.57 -11.65
CA LEU A 637 -23.22 25.10 -12.23
C LEU A 637 -23.72 26.35 -11.47
N ARG A 638 -23.21 27.51 -11.90
CA ARG A 638 -23.64 28.84 -11.47
C ARG A 638 -25.15 29.03 -11.71
N ASN A 639 -25.88 29.26 -10.63
CA ASN A 639 -27.34 29.24 -10.60
C ASN A 639 -27.97 30.46 -11.32
N HIS A 640 -28.57 30.24 -12.50
CA HIS A 640 -29.45 31.23 -13.15
C HIS A 640 -30.91 31.00 -12.75
N GLY A 641 -31.39 31.81 -11.80
CA GLY A 641 -32.72 31.64 -11.21
C GLY A 641 -33.88 32.03 -12.12
N GLN A 642 -34.98 31.27 -12.03
CA GLN A 642 -36.30 31.75 -12.43
C GLN A 642 -36.75 32.90 -11.49
N SER A 643 -37.38 33.92 -12.07
CA SER A 643 -37.87 35.09 -11.34
C SER A 643 -38.99 34.73 -10.35
N GLN A 644 -38.76 34.98 -9.05
CA GLN A 644 -39.80 35.09 -8.03
C GLN A 644 -39.78 36.48 -7.40
N SER A 645 -40.97 37.03 -7.11
CA SER A 645 -41.17 38.44 -6.75
C SER A 645 -40.88 38.74 -5.25
N PRO A 646 -40.60 40.01 -4.89
CA PRO A 646 -40.01 40.33 -3.58
C PRO A 646 -40.92 40.11 -2.36
N THR A 647 -42.23 39.95 -2.53
CA THR A 647 -43.22 40.00 -1.44
C THR A 647 -43.31 38.74 -0.56
N GLN A 648 -42.88 37.57 -1.03
CA GLN A 648 -43.05 36.32 -0.26
C GLN A 648 -41.93 36.01 0.75
N ARG A 649 -40.72 36.58 0.61
CA ARG A 649 -39.61 36.32 1.55
C ARG A 649 -39.82 36.92 2.95
N SER A 650 -40.64 37.97 3.08
CA SER A 650 -40.93 38.62 4.37
C SER A 650 -41.71 37.70 5.32
N ALA A 651 -42.75 37.02 4.81
CA ALA A 651 -43.66 36.22 5.63
C ALA A 651 -42.98 35.04 6.35
N ASN A 652 -42.14 34.28 5.64
CA ASN A 652 -41.61 33.01 6.15
C ASN A 652 -40.54 33.16 7.25
N LEU A 653 -39.85 34.31 7.36
CA LEU A 653 -38.92 34.54 8.48
C LEU A 653 -39.65 34.80 9.81
N GLY A 654 -40.80 35.47 9.78
CA GLY A 654 -41.60 35.75 10.99
C GLY A 654 -42.10 34.49 11.67
N THR A 655 -42.61 33.52 10.89
CA THR A 655 -43.14 32.25 11.40
C THR A 655 -42.06 31.41 12.08
N ALA A 656 -40.86 31.33 11.48
CA ALA A 656 -39.74 30.56 12.00
C ALA A 656 -39.19 31.12 13.34
N GLN A 657 -39.09 32.45 13.48
CA GLN A 657 -38.67 33.06 14.74
C GLN A 657 -39.74 32.92 15.84
N THR A 658 -41.02 32.95 15.46
CA THR A 658 -42.14 32.78 16.41
C THR A 658 -42.18 31.36 16.98
N LEU A 659 -42.00 30.33 16.13
CA LEU A 659 -41.88 28.94 16.56
C LEU A 659 -40.69 28.70 17.52
N LYS A 660 -39.51 29.28 17.24
CA LYS A 660 -38.37 29.20 18.17
C LYS A 660 -38.67 29.86 19.52
N LYS A 661 -39.36 31.02 19.55
CA LYS A 661 -39.77 31.67 20.81
C LYS A 661 -40.84 30.91 21.59
N ALA A 662 -41.71 30.14 20.92
CA ALA A 662 -42.68 29.27 21.57
C ALA A 662 -42.00 28.07 22.26
N LEU A 663 -41.19 27.31 21.52
CA LEU A 663 -40.43 26.17 22.05
C LEU A 663 -39.53 26.55 23.23
N TYR A 664 -38.82 27.69 23.15
CA TYR A 664 -37.92 28.14 24.22
C TYR A 664 -38.66 28.62 25.49
N ARG A 665 -39.96 28.95 25.41
CA ARG A 665 -40.80 29.24 26.58
C ARG A 665 -41.32 27.98 27.25
N HIS A 666 -41.62 26.92 26.48
CA HIS A 666 -42.15 25.68 27.03
C HIS A 666 -41.07 24.88 27.79
N LEU A 667 -39.84 24.85 27.26
CA LEU A 667 -38.67 24.17 27.87
C LEU A 667 -38.07 24.89 29.11
N ARG A 668 -38.75 25.88 29.68
CA ARG A 668 -38.30 26.63 30.87
C ARG A 668 -39.40 26.84 31.92
N GLY A 669 -40.45 26.02 31.85
CA GLY A 669 -41.63 26.06 32.72
C GLY A 669 -42.15 24.66 33.04
N SER A 670 -41.24 23.79 33.48
CA SER A 670 -41.48 22.45 34.05
C SER A 670 -40.31 22.09 34.95
#